data_AF-A0A933X5J7-F1
#
_entry.id   AF-A0A933X5J7-F1
#
_cell.length_a   1.000
_cell.length_b   1.000
_cell.length_c   1.000
_cell.angle_alpha   90.00
_cell.angle_beta   90.00
_cell.angle_gamma   90.00
#
_symmetry.space_group_name_H-M   'P 1'
#
loop_
_entity.id
_entity.type
_entity.pdbx_description
1 polymer ?
#
loop_
_entity_poly.entity_id
_entity_poly.type
_entity_poly.pdbx_seq_one_letter_code
_entity_poly.pdbx_strand_id
1 'polypeptide(L)'
;MALLAGVLPALVALAAHLVFGDAKHVQESLHEALELTGTCIALAVAMLLLFRTQHETTPPHLLWMVAALVGMGILDGVHAVMPFGAAFAWTRHLTTLIGGLVFAMVWLPLPAVALRRKGPFISLVAAAALALGLSIWRWAEWLPAAWANGDYTFAVLAANAVGGLGCLAASVFFLWRCLRQPQTEDLVFAGQTMLFGVAGLMFGFSHVWAADWWAWHGFRLLAYATVLVAAYDVVVRLYQRIARHAQELEGRVAARTAELQEQRERLRVTLTSIGDAVITCDTQGRVTFLNPVAESLTGWPLAEAQDQPIARVFRLVNEQTCQPAEDMVERVLKDKRIIALANHTALVTRDGREVPIEDSAAPILDDAGNVSGVVIVFHEVAAKRRAQEALRRLAAIVESSDDAIISKTPDGVITTWNPGAEKMFGFTAAEAIGQSVQIVIPAERAQEEAELLARIRRGEPILLYESRRQRKNGQQFDVSVTLSPILNSEGKIIGASKIARDISERKRAEESLRESEARFRTMANSIPQLAWIARPDGYIVWYNQRWHAYTGTTPEQMEGWGWQSVHHPEVLPKVMEAWTGAIRAGHSFDMEFPLRGADGRFRIFLTRVEPLKNAAGQIVNWFGTNTDVQALKQIEEQLRQSEEFNRRIIESSSDCIKVLDLDANLLSMSEGGQRLLEIGDINRYLNRCWIEFWKPEDQPRVRAAVEAARAGGVGWFASCPSHGIFRRRNRPRRKSRSSTRNWKIAFASAPPSLRKPTPICGPNALSPRPSTRRRRNSSPPMFPKTSLMVC
;
A
#
# COMPACT_ATOMS: atom_id res chain seq x y z
N MET A 1 79.35 -38.11 -24.45
CA MET A 1 80.42 -37.17 -24.87
C MET A 1 81.65 -37.25 -23.97
N ALA A 2 81.61 -36.86 -22.69
CA ALA A 2 82.79 -36.92 -21.79
C ALA A 2 83.36 -38.36 -21.59
N LEU A 3 82.48 -39.35 -21.46
CA LEU A 3 82.88 -40.78 -21.39
C LEU A 3 83.55 -41.26 -22.69
N LEU A 4 83.12 -40.75 -23.84
CA LEU A 4 83.73 -41.06 -25.15
C LEU A 4 85.09 -40.35 -25.32
N ALA A 5 85.25 -39.14 -24.78
CA ALA A 5 86.50 -38.37 -24.84
C ALA A 5 87.62 -38.94 -23.95
N GLY A 6 87.28 -39.59 -22.82
CA GLY A 6 88.28 -40.21 -21.93
C GLY A 6 88.63 -41.66 -22.27
N VAL A 7 87.68 -42.43 -22.81
CA VAL A 7 87.86 -43.87 -23.07
C VAL A 7 88.53 -44.14 -24.42
N LEU A 8 88.26 -43.30 -25.43
CA LEU A 8 88.83 -43.49 -26.77
C LEU A 8 90.37 -43.35 -26.80
N PRO A 9 91.01 -42.38 -26.14
CA PRO A 9 92.48 -42.29 -26.10
C PRO A 9 93.12 -43.46 -25.35
N ALA A 10 92.49 -43.95 -24.27
CA ALA A 10 92.95 -45.10 -23.52
C ALA A 10 92.85 -46.41 -24.34
N LEU A 11 91.80 -46.57 -25.14
CA LEU A 11 91.65 -47.71 -26.05
C LEU A 11 92.62 -47.65 -27.23
N VAL A 12 92.83 -46.45 -27.80
CA VAL A 12 93.84 -46.23 -28.86
C VAL A 12 95.24 -46.50 -28.34
N ALA A 13 95.53 -46.11 -27.10
CA ALA A 13 96.84 -46.33 -26.50
C ALA A 13 97.09 -47.80 -26.11
N LEU A 14 96.07 -48.48 -25.59
CA LEU A 14 96.11 -49.93 -25.33
C LEU A 14 96.29 -50.72 -26.65
N ALA A 15 95.58 -50.31 -27.71
CA ALA A 15 95.75 -50.90 -29.04
C ALA A 15 97.16 -50.64 -29.61
N ALA A 16 97.71 -49.44 -29.44
CA ALA A 16 99.07 -49.12 -29.86
C ALA A 16 100.12 -49.94 -29.08
N HIS A 17 99.95 -50.13 -27.77
CA HIS A 17 100.85 -50.96 -26.98
C HIS A 17 100.77 -52.45 -27.37
N LEU A 18 99.56 -52.98 -27.61
CA LEU A 18 99.35 -54.35 -28.10
C LEU A 18 99.94 -54.59 -29.50
N VAL A 19 99.96 -53.56 -30.37
CA VAL A 19 100.44 -53.67 -31.75
C VAL A 19 101.95 -53.45 -31.88
N PHE A 20 102.54 -52.51 -31.12
CA PHE A 20 103.93 -52.10 -31.30
C PHE A 20 104.90 -52.59 -30.20
N GLY A 21 104.40 -53.22 -29.12
CA GLY A 21 105.22 -53.75 -28.03
C GLY A 21 106.02 -52.67 -27.27
N ASP A 22 107.07 -53.07 -26.55
CA ASP A 22 107.95 -52.22 -25.71
C ASP A 22 108.91 -51.31 -26.51
N ALA A 23 108.53 -50.92 -27.74
CA ALA A 23 109.30 -49.96 -28.52
C ALA A 23 109.26 -48.59 -27.83
N LYS A 24 110.33 -48.30 -27.07
CA LYS A 24 110.48 -47.11 -26.21
C LYS A 24 110.10 -45.78 -26.90
N HIS A 25 110.47 -45.63 -28.18
CA HIS A 25 110.11 -44.42 -28.96
C HIS A 25 108.62 -44.29 -29.29
N VAL A 26 107.89 -45.40 -29.48
CA VAL A 26 106.44 -45.35 -29.72
C VAL A 26 105.70 -44.99 -28.44
N GLN A 27 106.17 -45.48 -27.28
CA GLN A 27 105.62 -45.11 -25.97
C GLN A 27 105.85 -43.63 -25.64
N GLU A 28 107.03 -43.08 -25.94
CA GLU A 28 107.35 -41.66 -25.74
C GLU A 28 106.45 -40.74 -26.60
N SER A 29 106.34 -41.01 -27.92
CA SER A 29 105.49 -40.20 -28.81
C SER A 29 103.99 -40.31 -28.50
N LEU A 30 103.54 -41.47 -28.02
CA LEU A 30 102.15 -41.69 -27.63
C LEU A 30 101.83 -41.04 -26.27
N HIS A 31 102.79 -41.02 -25.35
CA HIS A 31 102.70 -40.29 -24.08
C HIS A 31 102.57 -38.78 -24.32
N GLU A 32 103.40 -38.21 -25.20
CA GLU A 32 103.30 -36.81 -25.63
C GLU A 32 101.94 -36.51 -26.29
N ALA A 33 101.44 -37.40 -27.13
CA ALA A 33 100.13 -37.25 -27.77
C ALA A 33 98.96 -37.27 -26.76
N LEU A 34 99.05 -38.09 -25.71
CA LEU A 34 98.04 -38.15 -24.64
C LEU A 34 98.08 -36.94 -23.72
N GLU A 35 99.26 -36.43 -23.37
CA GLU A 35 99.41 -35.17 -22.61
C GLU A 35 98.85 -33.98 -23.39
N LEU A 36 99.12 -33.92 -24.70
CA LEU A 36 98.56 -32.89 -25.59
C LEU A 36 97.03 -33.01 -25.70
N THR A 37 96.50 -34.24 -25.75
CA THR A 37 95.05 -34.49 -25.79
C THR A 37 94.37 -34.10 -24.48
N GLY A 38 94.97 -34.42 -23.33
CA GLY A 38 94.50 -33.98 -22.01
C GLY A 38 94.45 -32.47 -21.88
N THR A 39 95.47 -31.78 -22.40
CA THR A 39 95.55 -30.32 -22.49
C THR A 39 94.41 -29.73 -23.31
N CYS A 40 94.16 -30.27 -24.51
CA CYS A 40 93.07 -29.81 -25.38
C CYS A 40 91.68 -30.01 -24.75
N ILE A 41 91.47 -31.12 -24.03
CA ILE A 41 90.21 -31.39 -23.32
C ILE A 41 90.03 -30.42 -22.16
N ALA A 42 91.07 -30.16 -21.36
CA ALA A 42 91.03 -29.21 -20.25
C ALA A 42 90.70 -27.79 -20.75
N LEU A 43 91.30 -27.36 -21.87
CA LEU A 43 91.01 -26.06 -22.50
C LEU A 43 89.57 -25.99 -23.04
N ALA A 44 89.08 -27.06 -23.65
CA ALA A 44 87.72 -27.13 -24.18
C ALA A 44 86.64 -27.09 -23.07
N VAL A 45 86.88 -27.78 -21.96
CA VAL A 45 86.00 -27.73 -20.77
C VAL A 45 86.02 -26.34 -20.14
N ALA A 46 87.20 -25.71 -20.03
CA ALA A 46 87.34 -24.34 -19.55
C ALA A 46 86.57 -23.35 -20.45
N MET A 47 86.66 -23.48 -21.78
CA MET A 47 85.89 -22.67 -22.73
C MET A 47 84.38 -22.89 -22.64
N LEU A 48 83.91 -24.14 -22.48
CA LEU A 48 82.48 -24.44 -22.32
C LEU A 48 81.90 -23.88 -21.01
N LEU A 49 82.68 -23.92 -19.93
CA LEU A 49 82.30 -23.32 -18.65
C LEU A 49 82.23 -21.78 -18.76
N LEU A 50 83.19 -21.15 -19.45
CA LEU A 50 83.15 -19.71 -19.74
C LEU A 50 81.94 -19.33 -20.62
N PHE A 51 81.64 -20.11 -21.67
CA PHE A 51 80.53 -19.83 -22.59
C PHE A 51 79.15 -19.94 -21.91
N ARG A 52 78.99 -20.86 -20.97
CA ARG A 52 77.74 -21.05 -20.22
C ARG A 52 77.48 -19.94 -19.18
N THR A 53 78.47 -19.11 -18.88
CA THR A 53 78.42 -18.07 -17.83
C THR A 53 78.12 -16.65 -18.32
N GLN A 54 77.74 -16.46 -19.59
CA GLN A 54 77.39 -15.14 -20.14
C GLN A 54 76.07 -14.53 -19.63
N HIS A 55 75.31 -15.24 -18.78
CA HIS A 55 74.12 -14.67 -18.12
C HIS A 55 74.42 -14.37 -16.64
N GLU A 56 74.67 -13.08 -16.38
CA GLU A 56 74.63 -12.32 -15.13
C GLU A 56 75.07 -13.00 -13.81
N THR A 57 76.12 -12.41 -13.22
CA THR A 57 76.77 -12.75 -11.92
C THR A 57 77.51 -14.09 -11.87
N THR A 58 78.67 -14.15 -12.53
CA THR A 58 79.56 -15.31 -12.44
C THR A 58 80.13 -15.44 -11.02
N PRO A 59 79.89 -16.57 -10.32
CA PRO A 59 80.49 -16.79 -9.01
C PRO A 59 82.02 -16.84 -9.11
N PRO A 60 82.78 -16.19 -8.20
CA PRO A 60 84.24 -16.12 -8.27
C PRO A 60 84.92 -17.50 -8.36
N HIS A 61 84.33 -18.53 -7.76
CA HIS A 61 84.87 -19.89 -7.74
C HIS A 61 84.92 -20.55 -9.13
N LEU A 62 83.98 -20.22 -10.03
CA LEU A 62 83.96 -20.74 -11.41
C LEU A 62 85.11 -20.16 -12.24
N LEU A 63 85.45 -18.89 -12.01
CA LEU A 63 86.58 -18.22 -12.66
C LEU A 63 87.93 -18.81 -12.23
N TRP A 64 88.08 -19.13 -10.94
CA TRP A 64 89.28 -19.76 -10.41
C TRP A 64 89.46 -21.20 -10.92
N MET A 65 88.37 -21.96 -11.04
CA MET A 65 88.39 -23.31 -11.59
C MET A 65 88.82 -23.32 -13.06
N VAL A 66 88.34 -22.35 -13.85
CA VAL A 66 88.76 -22.13 -15.24
C VAL A 66 90.25 -21.77 -15.31
N ALA A 67 90.73 -20.85 -14.46
CA ALA A 67 92.13 -20.44 -14.44
C ALA A 67 93.08 -21.59 -14.07
N ALA A 68 92.69 -22.45 -13.10
CA ALA A 68 93.48 -23.61 -12.71
C ALA A 68 93.56 -24.67 -13.82
N LEU A 69 92.45 -24.95 -14.52
CA LEU A 69 92.42 -25.90 -15.65
C LEU A 69 93.24 -25.40 -16.85
N VAL A 70 93.19 -24.10 -17.14
CA VAL A 70 94.01 -23.48 -18.20
C VAL A 70 95.48 -23.49 -17.82
N GLY A 71 95.83 -23.17 -16.57
CA GLY A 71 97.21 -23.21 -16.08
C GLY A 71 97.82 -24.61 -16.14
N MET A 72 97.05 -25.64 -15.76
CA MET A 72 97.47 -27.04 -15.80
C MET A 72 97.68 -27.52 -17.25
N GLY A 73 96.74 -27.20 -18.15
CA GLY A 73 96.89 -27.52 -19.57
C GLY A 73 98.08 -26.81 -20.24
N ILE A 74 98.35 -25.54 -19.92
CA ILE A 74 99.52 -24.83 -20.45
C ILE A 74 100.82 -25.48 -19.96
N LEU A 75 100.88 -25.90 -18.69
CA LEU A 75 102.06 -26.55 -18.13
C LEU A 75 102.34 -27.89 -18.79
N ASP A 76 101.32 -28.75 -18.90
CA ASP A 76 101.43 -30.07 -19.52
C ASP A 76 101.70 -29.96 -21.04
N GLY A 77 101.12 -28.96 -21.72
CA GLY A 77 101.42 -28.68 -23.13
C GLY A 77 102.87 -28.21 -23.38
N VAL A 78 103.47 -27.45 -22.45
CA VAL A 78 104.89 -27.07 -22.54
C VAL A 78 105.81 -28.28 -22.31
N HIS A 79 105.39 -29.23 -21.48
CA HIS A 79 106.10 -30.49 -21.27
C HIS A 79 106.12 -31.39 -22.52
N ALA A 80 105.04 -31.39 -23.30
CA ALA A 80 104.90 -32.24 -24.49
C ALA A 80 105.63 -31.72 -25.75
N VAL A 81 105.95 -30.43 -25.84
CA VAL A 81 106.45 -29.80 -27.09
C VAL A 81 107.97 -29.50 -27.06
N MET A 82 108.61 -29.52 -25.90
CA MET A 82 110.03 -29.18 -25.74
C MET A 82 110.91 -30.45 -25.63
N PRO A 83 111.80 -30.75 -26.60
CA PRO A 83 112.69 -31.91 -26.51
C PRO A 83 113.85 -31.61 -25.57
N PHE A 84 113.77 -32.06 -24.32
CA PHE A 84 114.84 -31.88 -23.34
C PHE A 84 115.82 -33.07 -23.37
N GLY A 85 117.02 -32.84 -23.90
CA GLY A 85 118.14 -33.77 -23.72
C GLY A 85 118.54 -33.90 -22.24
N ALA A 86 119.25 -34.98 -21.87
CA ALA A 86 119.62 -35.32 -20.49
C ALA A 86 120.30 -34.19 -19.68
N ALA A 87 120.93 -33.21 -20.35
CA ALA A 87 121.52 -32.04 -19.72
C ALA A 87 120.50 -31.02 -19.16
N PHE A 88 119.21 -31.17 -19.47
CA PHE A 88 118.13 -30.25 -19.07
C PHE A 88 117.02 -30.92 -18.24
N ALA A 89 117.20 -32.12 -17.71
CA ALA A 89 116.17 -32.81 -16.89
C ALA A 89 115.65 -31.98 -15.70
N TRP A 90 116.46 -31.04 -15.20
CA TRP A 90 116.10 -30.11 -14.12
C TRP A 90 115.09 -29.03 -14.53
N THR A 91 114.98 -28.63 -15.81
CA THR A 91 113.89 -27.71 -16.23
C THR A 91 112.54 -28.38 -16.10
N ARG A 92 112.45 -29.69 -16.37
CA ARG A 92 111.22 -30.47 -16.17
C ARG A 92 110.79 -30.45 -14.70
N HIS A 93 111.73 -30.65 -13.78
CA HIS A 93 111.44 -30.58 -12.34
C HIS A 93 111.12 -29.16 -11.85
N LEU A 94 111.79 -28.14 -12.41
CA LEU A 94 111.55 -26.74 -12.08
C LEU A 94 110.18 -26.27 -12.59
N THR A 95 109.76 -26.66 -13.79
CA THR A 95 108.41 -26.34 -14.29
C THR A 95 107.35 -27.07 -13.47
N THR A 96 107.53 -28.34 -13.11
CA THR A 96 106.58 -29.04 -12.21
C THR A 96 106.50 -28.38 -10.82
N LEU A 97 107.63 -27.91 -10.27
CA LEU A 97 107.67 -27.19 -9.00
C LEU A 97 107.00 -25.81 -9.08
N ILE A 98 107.30 -25.02 -10.13
CA ILE A 98 106.67 -23.72 -10.38
C ILE A 98 105.18 -23.91 -10.65
N GLY A 99 104.80 -24.93 -11.41
CA GLY A 99 103.41 -25.35 -11.61
C GLY A 99 102.73 -25.64 -10.28
N GLY A 100 103.33 -26.46 -9.42
CA GLY A 100 102.81 -26.76 -8.09
C GLY A 100 102.72 -25.53 -7.17
N LEU A 101 103.65 -24.57 -7.28
CA LEU A 101 103.64 -23.33 -6.49
C LEU A 101 102.59 -22.32 -6.98
N VAL A 102 102.45 -22.15 -8.30
CA VAL A 102 101.38 -21.36 -8.91
C VAL A 102 100.02 -21.98 -8.57
N PHE A 103 99.93 -23.32 -8.61
CA PHE A 103 98.76 -24.08 -8.19
C PHE A 103 98.43 -23.85 -6.70
N ALA A 104 99.43 -23.83 -5.82
CA ALA A 104 99.23 -23.53 -4.40
C ALA A 104 98.81 -22.07 -4.12
N MET A 105 99.33 -21.10 -4.90
CA MET A 105 98.99 -19.68 -4.77
C MET A 105 97.57 -19.36 -5.24
N VAL A 106 97.12 -20.01 -6.31
CA VAL A 106 95.76 -19.86 -6.88
C VAL A 106 94.67 -20.39 -5.91
N TRP A 107 95.03 -21.26 -4.97
CA TRP A 107 94.09 -22.00 -4.11
C TRP A 107 93.98 -21.51 -2.65
N LEU A 108 94.63 -20.40 -2.28
CA LEU A 108 94.41 -19.74 -0.98
C LEU A 108 93.15 -18.85 -1.06
N PRO A 109 92.03 -19.20 -0.39
CA PRO A 109 90.80 -18.43 -0.50
C PRO A 109 90.94 -17.18 0.36
N LEU A 110 91.26 -16.05 -0.26
CA LEU A 110 91.25 -14.77 0.43
C LEU A 110 90.23 -13.84 -0.25
N PRO A 111 89.15 -13.47 0.44
CA PRO A 111 88.25 -12.44 -0.08
C PRO A 111 89.05 -11.15 -0.31
N ALA A 112 88.68 -10.35 -1.31
CA ALA A 112 89.43 -9.16 -1.74
C ALA A 112 89.76 -8.16 -0.60
N VAL A 113 88.99 -8.18 0.50
CA VAL A 113 89.22 -7.37 1.71
C VAL A 113 90.35 -7.93 2.60
N ALA A 114 90.64 -9.23 2.55
CA ALA A 114 91.67 -9.90 3.35
C ALA A 114 93.08 -9.84 2.73
N LEU A 115 93.21 -9.64 1.41
CA LEU A 115 94.52 -9.49 0.74
C LEU A 115 95.33 -8.32 1.32
N ARG A 116 94.68 -7.22 1.72
CA ARG A 116 95.37 -6.06 2.32
C ARG A 116 95.89 -6.30 3.74
N ARG A 117 95.27 -7.18 4.53
CA ARG A 117 95.67 -7.44 5.94
C ARG A 117 96.62 -8.64 6.11
N LYS A 118 96.64 -9.57 5.16
CA LYS A 118 97.48 -10.79 5.22
C LYS A 118 98.64 -10.82 4.21
N GLY A 119 98.92 -9.72 3.52
CA GLY A 119 100.08 -9.56 2.63
C GLY A 119 101.40 -10.11 3.20
N PRO A 120 101.77 -9.81 4.47
CA PRO A 120 103.02 -10.32 5.05
C PRO A 120 103.07 -11.85 5.17
N PHE A 121 101.93 -12.49 5.47
CA PHE A 121 101.85 -13.96 5.62
C PHE A 121 101.94 -14.66 4.26
N ILE A 122 101.28 -14.12 3.24
CA ILE A 122 101.36 -14.65 1.86
C ILE A 122 102.78 -14.46 1.31
N SER A 123 103.39 -13.30 1.53
CA SER A 123 104.78 -13.05 1.16
C SER A 123 105.75 -13.96 1.93
N LEU A 124 105.49 -14.27 3.20
CA LEU A 124 106.31 -15.19 3.98
C LEU A 124 106.18 -16.64 3.49
N VAL A 125 104.97 -17.11 3.18
CA VAL A 125 104.75 -18.46 2.61
C VAL A 125 105.35 -18.55 1.21
N ALA A 126 105.16 -17.53 0.37
CA ALA A 126 105.78 -17.45 -0.95
C ALA A 126 107.31 -17.43 -0.86
N ALA A 127 107.88 -16.62 0.04
CA ALA A 127 109.32 -16.54 0.26
C ALA A 127 109.89 -17.83 0.87
N ALA A 128 109.18 -18.47 1.79
CA ALA A 128 109.57 -19.75 2.37
C ALA A 128 109.52 -20.87 1.31
N ALA A 129 108.51 -20.86 0.44
CA ALA A 129 108.40 -21.83 -0.63
C ALA A 129 109.43 -21.60 -1.75
N LEU A 130 109.73 -20.33 -2.07
CA LEU A 130 110.82 -19.96 -2.99
C LEU A 130 112.18 -20.33 -2.39
N ALA A 131 112.38 -20.08 -1.10
CA ALA A 131 113.60 -20.44 -0.37
C ALA A 131 113.75 -21.96 -0.25
N LEU A 132 112.67 -22.71 -0.04
CA LEU A 132 112.67 -24.17 -0.04
C LEU A 132 112.98 -24.71 -1.44
N GLY A 133 112.38 -24.13 -2.49
CA GLY A 133 112.67 -24.45 -3.89
C GLY A 133 114.12 -24.16 -4.27
N LEU A 134 114.67 -23.01 -3.86
CA LEU A 134 116.08 -22.63 -4.05
C LEU A 134 117.03 -23.48 -3.19
N SER A 135 116.60 -23.93 -2.02
CA SER A 135 117.36 -24.86 -1.18
C SER A 135 117.40 -26.24 -1.81
N ILE A 136 116.28 -26.75 -2.31
CA ILE A 136 116.22 -28.00 -3.07
C ILE A 136 117.08 -27.90 -4.35
N TRP A 137 117.06 -26.76 -5.04
CA TRP A 137 117.94 -26.47 -6.18
C TRP A 137 119.42 -26.51 -5.81
N ARG A 138 119.81 -25.89 -4.68
CA ARG A 138 121.19 -25.88 -4.18
C ARG A 138 121.67 -27.25 -3.67
N TRP A 139 120.76 -28.10 -3.18
CA TRP A 139 121.07 -29.47 -2.75
C TRP A 139 121.03 -30.48 -3.91
N ALA A 140 120.32 -30.18 -5.00
CA ALA A 140 120.25 -31.02 -6.20
C ALA A 140 121.61 -31.17 -6.90
N GLU A 141 122.50 -30.18 -6.82
CA GLU A 141 123.87 -30.26 -7.35
C GLU A 141 124.80 -31.17 -6.52
N TRP A 142 124.44 -31.51 -5.28
CA TRP A 142 125.21 -32.40 -4.39
C TRP A 142 124.77 -33.87 -4.43
N LEU A 143 123.74 -34.20 -5.19
CA LEU A 143 123.28 -35.57 -5.34
C LEU A 143 124.22 -36.35 -6.28
N PRO A 144 124.78 -37.50 -5.85
CA PRO A 144 125.70 -38.29 -6.68
C PRO A 144 125.04 -38.67 -8.02
N ALA A 145 125.82 -38.59 -9.11
CA ALA A 145 125.41 -38.98 -10.46
C ALA A 145 124.88 -40.42 -10.61
N ALA A 146 124.97 -41.26 -9.56
CA ALA A 146 124.34 -42.57 -9.49
C ALA A 146 122.79 -42.50 -9.50
N TRP A 147 122.20 -41.33 -9.30
CA TRP A 147 120.74 -41.11 -9.36
C TRP A 147 120.27 -40.51 -10.70
N ALA A 148 121.16 -40.44 -11.69
CA ALA A 148 120.86 -39.91 -13.03
C ALA A 148 120.36 -40.97 -14.03
N ASN A 149 120.26 -42.24 -13.61
CA ASN A 149 119.69 -43.29 -14.45
C ASN A 149 118.19 -43.44 -14.19
N GLY A 150 117.40 -42.65 -14.91
CA GLY A 150 116.08 -43.08 -15.39
C GLY A 150 114.84 -42.69 -14.61
N ASP A 151 114.84 -42.67 -13.28
CA ASP A 151 113.58 -42.55 -12.53
C ASP A 151 113.62 -41.50 -11.41
N TYR A 152 112.53 -40.77 -11.28
CA TYR A 152 112.31 -39.60 -10.40
C TYR A 152 113.05 -39.66 -9.05
N THR A 153 113.72 -38.55 -8.69
CA THR A 153 114.40 -38.42 -7.39
C THR A 153 113.41 -38.55 -6.22
N PHE A 154 113.81 -39.23 -5.14
CA PHE A 154 113.03 -39.39 -3.89
C PHE A 154 112.39 -38.09 -3.38
N ALA A 155 113.05 -36.95 -3.63
CA ALA A 155 112.54 -35.62 -3.32
C ALA A 155 111.21 -35.29 -4.00
N VAL A 156 111.04 -35.69 -5.27
CA VAL A 156 109.78 -35.47 -6.02
C VAL A 156 108.67 -36.40 -5.51
N LEU A 157 109.02 -37.64 -5.17
CA LEU A 157 108.08 -38.59 -4.56
C LEU A 157 107.56 -38.10 -3.21
N ALA A 158 108.47 -37.62 -2.37
CA ALA A 158 108.13 -37.03 -1.07
C ALA A 158 107.31 -35.75 -1.22
N ALA A 159 107.66 -34.87 -2.17
CA ALA A 159 106.89 -33.65 -2.44
C ALA A 159 105.45 -33.96 -2.89
N ASN A 160 105.26 -34.96 -3.76
CA ASN A 160 103.93 -35.38 -4.21
C ASN A 160 103.11 -36.02 -3.09
N ALA A 161 103.73 -36.83 -2.22
CA ALA A 161 103.06 -37.42 -1.08
C ALA A 161 102.64 -36.37 -0.04
N VAL A 162 103.52 -35.40 0.26
CA VAL A 162 103.23 -34.29 1.18
C VAL A 162 102.15 -33.37 0.60
N GLY A 163 102.23 -33.05 -0.70
CA GLY A 163 101.20 -32.28 -1.40
C GLY A 163 99.84 -32.98 -1.40
N GLY A 164 99.82 -34.29 -1.68
CA GLY A 164 98.61 -35.10 -1.65
C GLY A 164 97.96 -35.16 -0.26
N LEU A 165 98.76 -35.36 0.80
CA LEU A 165 98.29 -35.31 2.18
C LEU A 165 97.78 -33.92 2.58
N GLY A 166 98.45 -32.85 2.12
CA GLY A 166 98.01 -31.47 2.32
C GLY A 166 96.63 -31.19 1.71
N CYS A 167 96.39 -31.68 0.50
CA CYS A 167 95.08 -31.56 -0.16
C CYS A 167 93.99 -32.37 0.57
N LEU A 168 94.30 -33.56 1.09
CA LEU A 168 93.35 -34.32 1.93
C LEU A 168 93.02 -33.59 3.24
N ALA A 169 94.02 -32.97 3.88
CA ALA A 169 93.79 -32.17 5.09
C ALA A 169 92.92 -30.94 4.81
N ALA A 170 93.14 -30.27 3.66
CA ALA A 170 92.29 -29.18 3.21
C ALA A 170 90.85 -29.64 2.95
N SER A 171 90.66 -30.84 2.38
CA SER A 171 89.34 -31.43 2.18
C SER A 171 88.58 -31.62 3.49
N VAL A 172 89.24 -32.19 4.50
CA VAL A 172 88.67 -32.36 5.84
C VAL A 172 88.31 -31.01 6.46
N PHE A 173 89.14 -29.99 6.28
CA PHE A 173 88.87 -28.64 6.77
C PHE A 173 87.61 -28.03 6.14
N PHE A 174 87.46 -28.09 4.81
CA PHE A 174 86.29 -27.56 4.12
C PHE A 174 85.03 -28.36 4.40
N LEU A 175 85.13 -29.69 4.55
CA LEU A 175 84.00 -30.53 4.94
C LEU A 175 83.53 -30.19 6.37
N TRP A 176 84.47 -30.03 7.31
CA TRP A 176 84.18 -29.58 8.67
C TRP A 176 83.54 -28.19 8.71
N ARG A 177 84.02 -27.27 7.89
CA ARG A 177 83.45 -25.93 7.76
C ARG A 177 82.02 -25.97 7.17
N CYS A 178 81.79 -26.76 6.13
CA CYS A 178 80.46 -26.96 5.53
C CYS A 178 79.45 -27.54 6.53
N LEU A 179 79.90 -28.44 7.43
CA LEU A 179 79.04 -28.99 8.49
C LEU A 179 78.64 -27.95 9.54
N ARG A 180 79.46 -26.91 9.77
CA ARG A 180 79.17 -25.81 10.72
C ARG A 180 78.41 -24.65 10.07
N GLN A 181 78.72 -24.34 8.82
CA GLN A 181 78.11 -23.27 8.05
C GLN A 181 77.91 -23.78 6.62
N PRO A 182 76.69 -24.24 6.28
CA PRO A 182 76.43 -24.87 5.00
C PRO A 182 76.47 -23.83 3.88
N GLN A 183 77.66 -23.64 3.31
CA GLN A 183 77.88 -22.91 2.07
C GLN A 183 78.17 -23.92 0.97
N THR A 184 77.46 -23.78 -0.15
CA THR A 184 77.62 -24.65 -1.33
C THR A 184 79.06 -24.68 -1.85
N GLU A 185 79.79 -23.59 -1.67
CA GLU A 185 81.19 -23.46 -2.09
C GLU A 185 82.12 -24.39 -1.28
N ASP A 186 81.94 -24.49 0.03
CA ASP A 186 82.80 -25.30 0.91
C ASP A 186 82.67 -26.81 0.61
N LEU A 187 81.48 -27.28 0.22
CA LEU A 187 81.26 -28.68 -0.17
C LEU A 187 81.97 -29.02 -1.48
N VAL A 188 81.93 -28.09 -2.45
CA VAL A 188 82.61 -28.25 -3.75
C VAL A 188 84.13 -28.24 -3.55
N PHE A 189 84.65 -27.31 -2.74
CA PHE A 189 86.08 -27.26 -2.42
C PHE A 189 86.56 -28.50 -1.65
N ALA A 190 85.75 -29.02 -0.71
CA ALA A 190 86.06 -30.26 -0.01
C ALA A 190 86.17 -31.45 -0.97
N GLY A 191 85.21 -31.61 -1.89
CA GLY A 191 85.23 -32.70 -2.87
C GLY A 191 86.43 -32.63 -3.82
N GLN A 192 86.77 -31.43 -4.30
CA GLN A 192 87.89 -31.21 -5.21
C GLN A 192 89.24 -31.48 -4.55
N THR A 193 89.49 -30.90 -3.37
CA THR A 193 90.74 -31.11 -2.64
C THR A 193 90.90 -32.57 -2.20
N MET A 194 89.81 -33.29 -1.94
CA MET A 194 89.86 -34.74 -1.69
C MET A 194 90.36 -35.49 -2.92
N LEU A 195 89.77 -35.19 -4.09
CA LEU A 195 90.11 -35.82 -5.36
C LEU A 195 91.59 -35.59 -5.70
N PHE A 196 92.07 -34.37 -5.58
CA PHE A 196 93.47 -34.01 -5.84
C PHE A 196 94.44 -34.61 -4.81
N GLY A 197 94.02 -34.74 -3.56
CA GLY A 197 94.83 -35.38 -2.52
C GLY A 197 95.03 -36.87 -2.78
N VAL A 198 93.94 -37.57 -3.11
CA VAL A 198 94.00 -38.98 -3.53
C VAL A 198 94.80 -39.12 -4.83
N ALA A 199 94.58 -38.23 -5.80
CA ALA A 199 95.32 -38.19 -7.06
C ALA A 199 96.82 -38.07 -6.84
N GLY A 200 97.28 -37.08 -6.07
CA GLY A 200 98.69 -36.83 -5.80
C GLY A 200 99.37 -37.98 -5.09
N LEU A 201 98.69 -38.60 -4.11
CA LEU A 201 99.20 -39.79 -3.42
C LEU A 201 99.29 -40.98 -4.38
N MET A 202 98.25 -41.26 -5.15
CA MET A 202 98.27 -42.35 -6.14
C MET A 202 99.34 -42.12 -7.22
N PHE A 203 99.66 -40.86 -7.58
CA PHE A 203 100.74 -40.52 -8.50
C PHE A 203 102.08 -40.96 -7.91
N GLY A 204 102.35 -40.54 -6.66
CA GLY A 204 103.55 -40.91 -5.94
C GLY A 204 103.70 -42.43 -5.80
N PHE A 205 102.62 -43.16 -5.50
CA PHE A 205 102.69 -44.62 -5.40
C PHE A 205 102.85 -45.35 -6.73
N SER A 206 102.39 -44.77 -7.85
CA SER A 206 102.43 -45.43 -9.17
C SER A 206 103.84 -45.71 -9.71
N HIS A 207 104.87 -45.06 -9.17
CA HIS A 207 106.27 -45.30 -9.57
C HIS A 207 106.98 -46.37 -8.72
N VAL A 208 106.37 -46.84 -7.64
CA VAL A 208 106.96 -47.89 -6.78
C VAL A 208 106.71 -49.29 -7.36
N TRP A 209 105.72 -49.46 -8.23
CA TRP A 209 105.31 -50.76 -8.76
C TRP A 209 105.49 -50.82 -10.29
N ALA A 210 106.59 -51.43 -10.72
CA ALA A 210 106.85 -51.69 -12.13
C ALA A 210 106.04 -52.91 -12.62
N ALA A 211 105.05 -52.69 -13.50
CA ALA A 211 104.82 -53.49 -14.72
C ALA A 211 103.53 -53.13 -15.50
N ASP A 212 102.43 -52.66 -14.89
CA ASP A 212 101.17 -52.44 -15.64
C ASP A 212 100.66 -50.99 -15.58
N TRP A 213 101.50 -50.07 -16.05
CA TRP A 213 101.30 -48.61 -16.03
C TRP A 213 99.93 -48.15 -16.55
N TRP A 214 99.36 -48.87 -17.53
CA TRP A 214 98.11 -48.56 -18.21
C TRP A 214 96.85 -48.91 -17.41
N ALA A 215 96.85 -50.04 -16.69
CA ALA A 215 95.67 -50.50 -15.94
C ALA A 215 95.32 -49.51 -14.80
N TRP A 216 96.34 -48.95 -14.15
CA TRP A 216 96.19 -48.00 -13.05
C TRP A 216 95.79 -46.60 -13.52
N HIS A 217 96.25 -46.15 -14.69
CA HIS A 217 95.78 -44.87 -15.26
C HIS A 217 94.34 -44.96 -15.75
N GLY A 218 93.92 -46.10 -16.31
CA GLY A 218 92.51 -46.39 -16.59
C GLY A 218 91.65 -46.37 -15.31
N PHE A 219 92.12 -46.99 -14.22
CA PHE A 219 91.43 -46.97 -12.93
C PHE A 219 91.34 -45.56 -12.34
N ARG A 220 92.37 -44.72 -12.50
CA ARG A 220 92.37 -43.31 -12.09
C ARG A 220 91.37 -42.48 -12.88
N LEU A 221 91.35 -42.62 -14.20
CA LEU A 221 90.36 -41.92 -15.04
C LEU A 221 88.94 -42.36 -14.72
N LEU A 222 88.72 -43.65 -14.46
CA LEU A 222 87.43 -44.18 -14.04
C LEU A 222 87.04 -43.65 -12.65
N ALA A 223 87.95 -43.64 -11.68
CA ALA A 223 87.71 -43.09 -10.35
C ALA A 223 87.39 -41.59 -10.40
N TYR A 224 88.13 -40.81 -11.19
CA TYR A 224 87.84 -39.40 -11.41
C TYR A 224 86.47 -39.20 -12.05
N ALA A 225 86.14 -39.95 -13.10
CA ALA A 225 84.84 -39.87 -13.75
C ALA A 225 83.70 -40.24 -12.78
N THR A 226 83.87 -41.27 -11.96
CA THR A 226 82.84 -41.74 -11.02
C THR A 226 82.60 -40.71 -9.92
N VAL A 227 83.65 -40.11 -9.38
CA VAL A 227 83.54 -39.06 -8.36
C VAL A 227 82.97 -37.76 -8.95
N LEU A 228 83.33 -37.39 -10.18
CA LEU A 228 82.77 -36.20 -10.85
C LEU A 228 81.27 -36.36 -11.12
N VAL A 229 80.84 -37.55 -11.54
CA VAL A 229 79.42 -37.87 -11.74
C VAL A 229 78.67 -37.86 -10.41
N ALA A 230 79.23 -38.45 -9.35
CA ALA A 230 78.62 -38.44 -8.02
C ALA A 230 78.52 -37.02 -7.44
N ALA A 231 79.56 -36.20 -7.59
CA ALA A 231 79.56 -34.81 -7.14
C ALA A 231 78.56 -33.96 -7.93
N TYR A 232 78.48 -34.12 -9.25
CA TYR A 232 77.48 -33.45 -10.09
C TYR A 232 76.06 -33.80 -9.66
N ASP A 233 75.79 -35.09 -9.41
CA ASP A 233 74.48 -35.56 -9.02
C ASP A 233 74.06 -35.04 -7.62
N VAL A 234 74.98 -34.98 -6.66
CA VAL A 234 74.72 -34.36 -5.34
C VAL A 234 74.40 -32.86 -5.46
N VAL A 235 75.14 -32.13 -6.29
CA VAL A 235 74.91 -30.69 -6.53
C VAL A 235 73.55 -30.45 -7.18
N VAL A 236 73.17 -31.27 -8.18
CA VAL A 236 71.86 -31.18 -8.83
C VAL A 236 70.72 -31.47 -7.85
N ARG A 237 70.85 -32.51 -7.03
CA ARG A 237 69.82 -32.84 -6.02
C ARG A 237 69.66 -31.73 -4.97
N LEU A 238 70.76 -31.08 -4.56
CA LEU A 238 70.72 -29.99 -3.59
C LEU A 238 70.09 -28.73 -4.19
N TYR A 239 70.43 -28.39 -5.44
CA TYR A 239 69.82 -27.27 -6.17
C TYR A 239 68.30 -27.46 -6.32
N GLN A 240 67.86 -28.67 -6.70
CA GLN A 240 66.43 -29.01 -6.79
C GLN A 240 65.69 -28.94 -5.44
N ARG A 241 66.40 -29.08 -4.31
CA ARG A 241 65.80 -29.00 -2.97
C ARG A 241 65.64 -27.55 -2.52
N ILE A 242 66.65 -26.70 -2.80
CA ILE A 242 66.60 -25.26 -2.52
C ILE A 242 65.53 -24.57 -3.38
N ALA A 243 65.47 -24.91 -4.67
CA ALA A 243 64.46 -24.37 -5.58
C ALA A 243 63.02 -24.69 -5.11
N ARG A 244 62.78 -25.90 -4.59
CA ARG A 244 61.48 -26.28 -4.02
C ARG A 244 61.11 -25.47 -2.78
N HIS A 245 62.03 -25.28 -1.84
CA HIS A 245 61.75 -24.48 -0.65
C HIS A 245 61.55 -23.00 -0.94
N ALA A 246 62.26 -22.43 -1.91
CA ALA A 246 62.02 -21.05 -2.36
C ALA A 246 60.60 -20.89 -2.90
N GLN A 247 60.15 -21.83 -3.73
CA GLN A 247 58.81 -21.84 -4.31
C GLN A 247 57.70 -22.03 -3.26
N GLU A 248 57.93 -22.86 -2.23
CA GLU A 248 57.01 -23.03 -1.10
C GLU A 248 56.88 -21.76 -0.24
N LEU A 249 57.97 -21.02 -0.04
CA LEU A 249 57.97 -19.79 0.76
C LEU A 249 57.23 -18.66 0.04
N GLU A 250 57.47 -18.49 -1.25
CA GLU A 250 56.74 -17.53 -2.09
C GLU A 250 55.24 -17.86 -2.14
N GLY A 251 54.88 -19.14 -2.25
CA GLY A 251 53.50 -19.59 -2.16
C GLY A 251 52.82 -19.24 -0.83
N ARG A 252 53.54 -19.38 0.30
CA ARG A 252 53.03 -19.00 1.63
C ARG A 252 52.81 -17.50 1.79
N VAL A 253 53.74 -16.67 1.31
CA VAL A 253 53.59 -15.21 1.36
C VAL A 253 52.44 -14.76 0.48
N ALA A 254 52.35 -15.26 -0.75
CA ALA A 254 51.27 -14.95 -1.69
C ALA A 254 49.90 -15.35 -1.11
N ALA A 255 49.78 -16.52 -0.50
CA ALA A 255 48.55 -16.98 0.16
C ALA A 255 48.16 -16.07 1.33
N ARG A 256 49.12 -15.66 2.18
CA ARG A 256 48.85 -14.79 3.34
C ARG A 256 48.43 -13.38 2.92
N THR A 257 49.03 -12.83 1.86
CA THR A 257 48.63 -11.54 1.30
C THR A 257 47.25 -11.59 0.66
N ALA A 258 46.91 -12.69 -0.03
CA ALA A 258 45.59 -12.88 -0.61
C ALA A 258 44.51 -13.02 0.49
N GLU A 259 44.78 -13.77 1.56
CA GLU A 259 43.87 -13.94 2.71
C GLU A 259 43.57 -12.59 3.39
N LEU A 260 44.59 -11.76 3.63
CA LEU A 260 44.43 -10.42 4.20
C LEU A 260 43.64 -9.47 3.29
N GLN A 261 43.86 -9.56 1.98
CA GLN A 261 43.14 -8.75 1.00
C GLN A 261 41.68 -9.19 0.87
N GLU A 262 41.42 -10.50 0.90
CA GLU A 262 40.07 -11.07 0.93
C GLU A 262 39.32 -10.68 2.23
N GLN A 263 39.99 -10.74 3.39
CA GLN A 263 39.40 -10.30 4.66
C GLN A 263 39.04 -8.81 4.63
N ARG A 264 39.95 -7.94 4.16
CA ARG A 264 39.69 -6.50 4.01
C ARG A 264 38.55 -6.22 3.04
N GLU A 265 38.54 -6.91 1.89
CA GLU A 265 37.50 -6.74 0.88
C GLU A 265 36.15 -7.26 1.38
N ARG A 266 36.13 -8.37 2.11
CA ARG A 266 34.91 -8.90 2.75
C ARG A 266 34.35 -7.94 3.80
N LEU A 267 35.21 -7.35 4.64
CA LEU A 267 34.82 -6.31 5.60
C LEU A 267 34.24 -5.07 4.89
N ARG A 268 34.92 -4.60 3.83
CA ARG A 268 34.47 -3.47 3.00
C ARG A 268 33.12 -3.77 2.34
N VAL A 269 33.01 -4.91 1.66
CA VAL A 269 31.79 -5.37 0.99
C VAL A 269 30.63 -5.46 1.98
N THR A 270 30.85 -6.02 3.17
CA THR A 270 29.82 -6.10 4.22
C THR A 270 29.33 -4.72 4.63
N LEU A 271 30.23 -3.76 4.91
CA LEU A 271 29.82 -2.40 5.31
C LEU A 271 29.15 -1.61 4.17
N THR A 272 29.55 -1.87 2.92
CA THR A 272 28.94 -1.22 1.75
C THR A 272 27.62 -1.85 1.28
N SER A 273 27.35 -3.11 1.63
CA SER A 273 26.14 -3.84 1.21
C SER A 273 25.01 -3.83 2.24
N ILE A 274 25.25 -3.31 3.45
CA ILE A 274 24.20 -3.04 4.43
C ILE A 274 23.20 -2.07 3.80
N GLY A 275 21.91 -2.45 3.85
CA GLY A 275 20.80 -1.67 3.31
C GLY A 275 20.47 -0.41 4.11
N ASP A 276 20.98 -0.31 5.35
CA ASP A 276 20.90 0.88 6.19
C ASP A 276 22.10 1.81 5.91
N ALA A 277 21.92 3.11 6.15
CA ALA A 277 23.02 4.06 6.09
C ALA A 277 23.95 3.87 7.30
N VAL A 278 25.25 3.78 7.03
CA VAL A 278 26.30 3.60 8.04
C VAL A 278 27.31 4.73 7.92
N ILE A 279 27.54 5.41 9.05
CA ILE A 279 28.59 6.42 9.21
C ILE A 279 29.50 6.00 10.35
N THR A 280 30.82 6.11 10.18
CA THR A 280 31.74 6.03 11.32
C THR A 280 32.46 7.35 11.51
N CYS A 281 32.78 7.67 12.76
CA CYS A 281 33.63 8.80 13.11
C CYS A 281 34.70 8.41 14.14
N ASP A 282 35.75 9.20 14.22
CA ASP A 282 36.78 9.06 15.26
C ASP A 282 36.30 9.59 16.63
N THR A 283 37.18 9.54 17.63
CA THR A 283 36.93 10.07 18.98
C THR A 283 36.80 11.60 19.05
N GLN A 284 37.18 12.33 18.00
CA GLN A 284 36.98 13.77 17.87
C GLN A 284 35.67 14.12 17.16
N GLY A 285 34.88 13.12 16.77
CA GLY A 285 33.64 13.31 16.02
C GLY A 285 33.87 13.68 14.56
N ARG A 286 35.02 13.34 13.97
CA ARG A 286 35.29 13.52 12.54
C ARG A 286 34.92 12.27 11.76
N VAL A 287 34.22 12.45 10.64
CA VAL A 287 33.76 11.36 9.78
C VAL A 287 34.96 10.62 9.18
N THR A 288 34.99 9.30 9.35
CA THR A 288 36.02 8.40 8.82
C THR A 288 35.51 7.51 7.70
N PHE A 289 34.20 7.22 7.64
CA PHE A 289 33.58 6.40 6.60
C PHE A 289 32.09 6.70 6.45
N LEU A 290 31.61 6.63 5.21
CA LEU A 290 30.20 6.63 4.79
C LEU A 290 30.01 5.45 3.83
N ASN A 291 28.96 4.65 4.02
CA ASN A 291 28.53 3.71 2.99
C ASN A 291 27.68 4.41 1.91
N PRO A 292 27.45 3.78 0.73
CA PRO A 292 26.69 4.42 -0.35
C PRO A 292 25.26 4.85 0.03
N VAL A 293 24.60 4.11 0.93
CA VAL A 293 23.26 4.46 1.42
C VAL A 293 23.32 5.75 2.26
N ALA A 294 24.34 5.91 3.10
CA ALA A 294 24.58 7.13 3.87
C ALA A 294 24.89 8.33 2.96
N GLU A 295 25.68 8.14 1.90
CA GLU A 295 25.93 9.20 0.91
C GLU A 295 24.62 9.68 0.26
N SER A 296 23.77 8.73 -0.15
CA SER A 296 22.48 9.04 -0.77
C SER A 296 21.50 9.72 0.18
N LEU A 297 21.42 9.30 1.45
CA LEU A 297 20.47 9.86 2.42
C LEU A 297 20.94 11.21 2.97
N THR A 298 22.24 11.40 3.21
CA THR A 298 22.78 12.68 3.72
C THR A 298 22.99 13.71 2.61
N GLY A 299 23.18 13.27 1.36
CA GLY A 299 23.58 14.13 0.25
C GLY A 299 25.06 14.52 0.27
N TRP A 300 25.87 13.88 1.11
CA TRP A 300 27.31 14.09 1.21
C TRP A 300 28.09 12.92 0.62
N PRO A 301 28.94 13.12 -0.40
CA PRO A 301 29.85 12.07 -0.85
C PRO A 301 30.99 11.88 0.18
N LEU A 302 31.46 10.64 0.36
CA LEU A 302 32.51 10.28 1.31
C LEU A 302 33.76 11.14 1.14
N ALA A 303 34.17 11.41 -0.10
CA ALA A 303 35.35 12.23 -0.39
C ALA A 303 35.25 13.67 0.18
N GLU A 304 34.04 14.22 0.34
CA GLU A 304 33.81 15.54 0.92
C GLU A 304 33.43 15.48 2.40
N ALA A 305 32.80 14.38 2.82
CA ALA A 305 32.41 14.15 4.20
C ALA A 305 33.61 13.77 5.09
N GLN A 306 34.63 13.12 4.53
CA GLN A 306 35.81 12.68 5.27
C GLN A 306 36.49 13.86 5.99
N ASP A 307 36.87 13.62 7.24
CA ASP A 307 37.46 14.60 8.17
C ASP A 307 36.57 15.79 8.56
N GLN A 308 35.35 15.90 8.01
CA GLN A 308 34.35 16.88 8.45
C GLN A 308 33.77 16.49 9.82
N PRO A 309 33.35 17.48 10.64
CA PRO A 309 32.61 17.21 11.86
C PRO A 309 31.30 16.48 11.56
N ILE A 310 31.00 15.41 12.31
CA ILE A 310 29.80 14.61 12.16
C ILE A 310 28.51 15.44 12.27
N ALA A 311 28.48 16.44 13.16
CA ALA A 311 27.35 17.35 13.32
C ALA A 311 27.00 18.16 12.05
N ARG A 312 27.94 18.27 11.10
CA ARG A 312 27.73 18.93 9.79
C ARG A 312 27.13 17.97 8.76
N VAL A 313 27.57 16.71 8.76
CA VAL A 313 27.19 15.68 7.77
C VAL A 313 25.90 14.98 8.18
N PHE A 314 25.73 14.73 9.47
CA PHE A 314 24.58 14.05 10.08
C PHE A 314 23.81 15.02 10.99
N ARG A 315 23.14 15.98 10.37
CA ARG A 315 22.40 17.03 11.07
C ARG A 315 21.00 16.53 11.43
N LEU A 316 20.74 16.35 12.71
CA LEU A 316 19.45 15.87 13.22
C LEU A 316 18.61 17.00 13.82
N VAL A 317 17.31 16.96 13.53
CA VAL A 317 16.30 17.80 14.17
C VAL A 317 15.16 16.93 14.69
N ASN A 318 14.43 17.43 15.68
CA ASN A 318 13.17 16.83 16.09
C ASN A 318 12.10 17.10 15.01
N GLU A 319 11.43 16.04 14.56
CA GLU A 319 10.42 16.07 13.49
C GLU A 319 9.22 16.99 13.81
N GLN A 320 8.89 17.18 15.08
CA GLN A 320 7.71 17.95 15.51
C GLN A 320 8.06 19.39 15.88
N THR A 321 9.20 19.62 16.52
CA THR A 321 9.59 20.94 17.02
C THR A 321 10.59 21.65 16.12
N CYS A 322 11.17 20.96 15.13
CA CYS A 322 12.27 21.41 14.27
C CYS A 322 13.50 21.92 15.06
N GLN A 323 13.60 21.59 16.35
CA GLN A 323 14.75 21.95 17.18
C GLN A 323 15.89 20.94 16.97
N PRO A 324 17.15 21.34 17.14
CA PRO A 324 18.28 20.41 17.07
C PRO A 324 18.07 19.22 18.00
N ALA A 325 18.21 18.01 17.45
CA ALA A 325 18.19 16.80 18.27
C ALA A 325 19.50 16.69 19.06
N GLU A 326 19.48 15.85 20.11
CA GLU A 326 20.66 15.63 20.95
C GLU A 326 21.81 14.98 20.16
N ASP A 327 23.05 15.39 20.42
CA ASP A 327 24.23 14.84 19.76
C ASP A 327 24.50 13.40 20.24
N MET A 328 24.23 12.43 19.36
CA MET A 328 24.40 11.02 19.66
C MET A 328 25.87 10.62 19.82
N VAL A 329 26.78 11.27 19.09
CA VAL A 329 28.21 10.94 19.14
C VAL A 329 28.78 11.37 20.47
N GLU A 330 28.46 12.57 20.94
CA GLU A 330 28.88 13.04 22.26
C GLU A 330 28.37 12.11 23.38
N ARG A 331 27.10 11.69 23.32
CA ARG A 331 26.52 10.74 24.27
C ARG A 331 27.20 9.38 24.25
N VAL A 332 27.49 8.81 23.08
CA VAL A 332 28.17 7.51 22.97
C VAL A 332 29.59 7.59 23.52
N LEU A 333 30.33 8.65 23.20
CA LEU A 333 31.70 8.85 23.71
C LEU A 333 31.74 9.01 25.23
N LYS A 334 30.73 9.69 25.80
CA LYS A 334 30.60 9.90 27.25
C LYS A 334 30.13 8.64 27.99
N ASP A 335 29.07 8.00 27.52
CA ASP A 335 28.42 6.89 28.22
C ASP A 335 29.06 5.53 27.90
N LYS A 336 29.86 5.43 26.82
CA LYS A 336 30.51 4.20 26.32
C LYS A 336 29.55 3.02 26.13
N ARG A 337 28.29 3.32 25.79
CA ARG A 337 27.23 2.33 25.57
C ARG A 337 26.48 2.61 24.28
N ILE A 338 25.73 1.62 23.81
CA ILE A 338 24.84 1.77 22.67
C ILE A 338 23.73 2.75 23.03
N ILE A 339 23.52 3.75 22.17
CA ILE A 339 22.43 4.71 22.24
C ILE A 339 21.46 4.39 21.12
N ALA A 340 20.30 3.85 21.47
CA ALA A 340 19.31 3.39 20.49
C ALA A 340 18.19 4.43 20.26
N LEU A 341 17.76 4.52 19.00
CA LEU A 341 16.44 4.88 18.47
C LEU A 341 15.72 5.98 19.26
N ALA A 342 16.02 7.23 18.95
CA ALA A 342 15.14 8.33 19.29
C ALA A 342 13.89 8.27 18.40
N ASN A 343 12.70 8.19 19.00
CA ASN A 343 11.46 8.41 18.26
C ASN A 343 11.38 9.91 17.90
N HIS A 344 11.07 10.20 16.63
CA HIS A 344 10.88 11.57 16.08
C HIS A 344 12.15 12.36 15.73
N THR A 345 13.21 11.69 15.26
CA THR A 345 14.36 12.34 14.60
C THR A 345 14.18 12.44 13.08
N ALA A 346 14.52 13.59 12.52
CA ALA A 346 14.62 13.81 11.08
C ALA A 346 16.05 14.25 10.73
N LEU A 347 16.59 13.64 9.68
CA LEU A 347 17.86 14.04 9.07
C LEU A 347 17.61 15.23 8.14
N VAL A 348 18.35 16.31 8.34
CA VAL A 348 18.42 17.42 7.40
C VAL A 348 19.52 17.10 6.40
N THR A 349 19.15 16.79 5.16
CA THR A 349 20.07 16.50 4.07
C THR A 349 20.87 17.75 3.67
N ARG A 350 21.94 17.58 2.89
CA ARG A 350 22.78 18.68 2.41
C ARG A 350 22.02 19.76 1.64
N ASP A 351 21.01 19.38 0.87
CA ASP A 351 20.11 20.27 0.12
C ASP A 351 18.99 20.89 0.98
N GLY A 352 18.94 20.56 2.28
CA GLY A 352 18.01 21.14 3.25
C GLY A 352 16.65 20.43 3.34
N ARG A 353 16.51 19.24 2.75
CA ARG A 353 15.31 18.42 2.89
C ARG A 353 15.33 17.69 4.22
N GLU A 354 14.18 17.63 4.89
CA GLU A 354 14.00 16.82 6.09
C GLU A 354 13.52 15.42 5.71
N VAL A 355 14.26 14.40 6.16
CA VAL A 355 13.97 12.99 5.94
C VAL A 355 13.75 12.33 7.30
N PRO A 356 12.56 11.80 7.61
CA PRO A 356 12.31 11.13 8.87
C PRO A 356 13.09 9.80 8.90
N ILE A 357 13.93 9.65 9.91
CA ILE A 357 14.81 8.49 10.08
C ILE A 357 14.64 7.85 11.45
N GLU A 358 15.16 6.63 11.56
CA GLU A 358 15.38 5.94 12.83
C GLU A 358 16.88 5.65 12.91
N ASP A 359 17.54 6.09 13.98
CA ASP A 359 18.99 6.04 14.12
C ASP A 359 19.46 5.43 15.44
N SER A 360 20.65 4.85 15.41
CA SER A 360 21.31 4.24 16.57
C SER A 360 22.81 4.45 16.46
N ALA A 361 23.47 4.72 17.58
CA ALA A 361 24.91 4.94 17.64
C ALA A 361 25.57 4.01 18.68
N ALA A 362 26.72 3.44 18.33
CA ALA A 362 27.46 2.51 19.16
C ALA A 362 28.97 2.81 19.15
N PRO A 363 29.69 2.59 20.26
CA PRO A 363 31.13 2.82 20.30
C PRO A 363 31.87 1.71 19.54
N ILE A 364 32.86 2.09 18.74
CA ILE A 364 33.84 1.20 18.13
C ILE A 364 34.97 1.02 19.15
N LEU A 365 35.26 -0.21 19.53
CA LEU A 365 36.27 -0.53 20.54
C LEU A 365 37.57 -1.03 19.88
N ASP A 366 38.72 -0.66 20.44
CA ASP A 366 40.01 -1.25 20.10
C ASP A 366 40.25 -2.60 20.82
N ASP A 367 41.36 -3.28 20.51
CA ASP A 367 41.74 -4.57 21.11
C ASP A 367 41.97 -4.48 22.64
N ALA A 368 42.14 -3.27 23.18
CA ALA A 368 42.30 -3.01 24.61
C ALA A 368 40.97 -2.63 25.29
N GLY A 369 39.85 -2.58 24.54
CA GLY A 369 38.53 -2.21 25.05
C GLY A 369 38.29 -0.70 25.19
N ASN A 370 39.17 0.15 24.66
CA ASN A 370 38.97 1.60 24.64
C ASN A 370 38.16 2.01 23.41
N VAL A 371 37.43 3.13 23.52
CA VAL A 371 36.66 3.67 22.41
C VAL A 371 37.62 4.29 21.39
N SER A 372 37.66 3.72 20.19
CA SER A 372 38.44 4.17 19.04
C SER A 372 37.63 5.07 18.10
N GLY A 373 36.30 4.94 18.13
CA GLY A 373 35.39 5.77 17.35
C GLY A 373 33.92 5.47 17.66
N VAL A 374 33.02 5.98 16.83
CA VAL A 374 31.57 5.72 16.92
C VAL A 374 31.06 5.27 15.55
N VAL A 375 30.19 4.26 15.55
CA VAL A 375 29.41 3.85 14.38
C VAL A 375 27.96 4.29 14.56
N ILE A 376 27.40 4.91 13.55
CA ILE A 376 26.00 5.35 13.47
C ILE A 376 25.35 4.55 12.36
N VAL A 377 24.19 3.96 12.65
CA VAL A 377 23.35 3.25 11.69
C VAL A 377 21.99 3.93 11.67
N PHE A 378 21.48 4.25 10.47
CA PHE A 378 20.16 4.87 10.32
C PHE A 378 19.47 4.47 9.01
N HIS A 379 18.14 4.52 9.01
CA HIS A 379 17.33 4.24 7.82
C HIS A 379 16.12 5.16 7.73
N GLU A 380 15.64 5.40 6.50
CA GLU A 380 14.43 6.19 6.26
C GLU A 380 13.17 5.39 6.64
N VAL A 381 12.25 6.03 7.37
CA VAL A 381 11.02 5.38 7.87
C VAL A 381 9.73 5.93 7.25
N ALA A 382 9.84 6.88 6.31
CA ALA A 382 8.69 7.57 5.73
C ALA A 382 7.66 6.62 5.10
N ALA A 383 8.09 5.58 4.37
CA ALA A 383 7.18 4.64 3.70
C ALA A 383 6.47 3.72 4.70
N LYS A 384 7.19 3.19 5.68
CA LYS A 384 6.65 2.30 6.73
C LYS A 384 5.64 3.05 7.60
N ARG A 385 5.96 4.28 8.03
CA ARG A 385 5.05 5.11 8.83
C ARG A 385 3.81 5.51 8.04
N ARG A 386 3.95 5.94 6.77
CA ARG A 386 2.80 6.23 5.89
C ARG A 386 1.87 5.04 5.70
N ALA A 387 2.42 3.83 5.53
CA ALA A 387 1.60 2.61 5.43
C ALA A 387 0.87 2.29 6.75
N GLN A 388 1.54 2.45 7.89
CA GLN A 388 0.93 2.26 9.21
C GLN A 388 -0.15 3.30 9.52
N GLU A 389 0.06 4.57 9.16
CA GLU A 389 -0.94 5.62 9.31
C GLU A 389 -2.14 5.40 8.38
N ALA A 390 -1.90 5.00 7.13
CA ALA A 390 -2.98 4.64 6.21
C ALA A 390 -3.83 3.48 6.76
N LEU A 391 -3.19 2.43 7.29
CA LEU A 391 -3.89 1.31 7.95
C LEU A 391 -4.68 1.77 9.18
N ARG A 392 -4.08 2.59 10.05
CA ARG A 392 -4.77 3.17 11.22
C ARG A 392 -5.97 4.01 10.80
N ARG A 393 -5.84 4.80 9.74
CA ARG A 393 -6.93 5.62 9.21
C ARG A 393 -8.06 4.77 8.65
N LEU A 394 -7.74 3.71 7.90
CA LEU A 394 -8.75 2.76 7.39
C LEU A 394 -9.46 2.02 8.53
N ALA A 395 -8.71 1.57 9.55
CA ALA A 395 -9.28 0.95 10.74
C ALA A 395 -10.23 1.92 11.48
N ALA A 396 -9.81 3.17 11.69
CA ALA A 396 -10.65 4.19 12.32
C ALA A 396 -11.95 4.46 11.54
N ILE A 397 -11.90 4.50 10.20
CA ILE A 397 -13.09 4.65 9.36
C ILE A 397 -14.06 3.47 9.60
N VAL A 398 -13.56 2.23 9.59
CA VAL A 398 -14.37 1.03 9.83
C VAL A 398 -14.93 0.99 11.26
N GLU A 399 -14.14 1.39 12.26
CA GLU A 399 -14.55 1.40 13.67
C GLU A 399 -15.60 2.47 13.97
N SER A 400 -15.51 3.63 13.33
CA SER A 400 -16.46 4.73 13.49
C SER A 400 -17.78 4.56 12.72
N SER A 401 -17.85 3.59 11.81
CA SER A 401 -19.02 3.37 10.96
C SER A 401 -20.20 2.80 11.76
N ASP A 402 -21.36 3.42 11.64
CA ASP A 402 -22.63 2.88 12.16
C ASP A 402 -23.20 1.76 11.27
N ASP A 403 -22.77 1.67 10.01
CA ASP A 403 -23.04 0.51 9.16
C ASP A 403 -22.27 -0.71 9.68
N ALA A 404 -22.90 -1.87 9.60
CA ALA A 404 -22.27 -3.13 9.94
C ALA A 404 -21.32 -3.57 8.82
N ILE A 405 -20.03 -3.60 9.11
CA ILE A 405 -18.97 -4.02 8.19
C ILE A 405 -18.40 -5.35 8.70
N ILE A 406 -18.58 -6.40 7.89
CA ILE A 406 -18.36 -7.79 8.27
C ILE A 406 -17.54 -8.45 7.16
N SER A 407 -16.43 -9.09 7.51
CA SER A 407 -15.75 -10.01 6.58
C SER A 407 -16.04 -11.45 6.96
N LYS A 408 -16.01 -12.34 5.97
CA LYS A 408 -16.24 -13.78 6.14
C LYS A 408 -15.47 -14.60 5.12
N THR A 409 -15.23 -15.87 5.44
CA THR A 409 -14.68 -16.86 4.51
C THR A 409 -15.66 -17.14 3.35
N PRO A 410 -15.22 -17.80 2.26
CA PRO A 410 -16.11 -18.19 1.17
C PRO A 410 -17.25 -19.12 1.60
N ASP A 411 -17.10 -19.80 2.73
CA ASP A 411 -18.11 -20.70 3.33
C ASP A 411 -19.04 -19.98 4.32
N GLY A 412 -18.88 -18.66 4.49
CA GLY A 412 -19.76 -17.83 5.30
C GLY A 412 -19.41 -17.79 6.79
N VAL A 413 -18.20 -18.20 7.17
CA VAL A 413 -17.70 -18.06 8.56
C VAL A 413 -17.20 -16.64 8.78
N ILE A 414 -17.70 -15.95 9.79
CA ILE A 414 -17.35 -14.56 10.10
C ILE A 414 -15.89 -14.46 10.53
N THR A 415 -15.13 -13.56 9.91
CA THR A 415 -13.70 -13.31 10.21
C THR A 415 -13.47 -11.96 10.88
N THR A 416 -14.31 -10.94 10.60
CA THR A 416 -14.26 -9.65 11.30
C THR A 416 -15.66 -9.12 11.59
N TRP A 417 -15.76 -8.30 12.63
CA TRP A 417 -17.00 -7.74 13.13
C TRP A 417 -16.75 -6.34 13.71
N ASN A 418 -17.15 -5.28 13.01
CA ASN A 418 -16.89 -3.91 13.47
C ASN A 418 -17.88 -3.48 14.58
N PRO A 419 -17.61 -2.37 15.31
CA PRO A 419 -18.53 -1.84 16.32
C PRO A 419 -19.93 -1.51 15.79
N GLY A 420 -20.05 -1.07 14.53
CA GLY A 420 -21.35 -0.89 13.87
C GLY A 420 -22.17 -2.19 13.81
N ALA A 421 -21.53 -3.33 13.51
CA ALA A 421 -22.16 -4.64 13.52
C ALA A 421 -22.57 -5.09 14.92
N GLU A 422 -21.78 -4.78 15.96
CA GLU A 422 -22.15 -5.05 17.35
C GLU A 422 -23.43 -4.29 17.75
N LYS A 423 -23.48 -2.98 17.49
CA LYS A 423 -24.66 -2.16 17.76
C LYS A 423 -25.87 -2.62 16.95
N MET A 424 -25.67 -2.97 15.68
CA MET A 424 -26.75 -3.35 14.76
C MET A 424 -27.34 -4.71 15.09
N PHE A 425 -26.53 -5.73 15.38
CA PHE A 425 -27.06 -7.10 15.56
C PHE A 425 -27.10 -7.55 17.03
N GLY A 426 -26.42 -6.85 17.94
CA GLY A 426 -26.39 -7.16 19.37
C GLY A 426 -25.46 -8.31 19.77
N PHE A 427 -24.64 -8.80 18.84
CA PHE A 427 -23.58 -9.77 19.11
C PHE A 427 -22.25 -9.03 19.25
N THR A 428 -21.48 -9.35 20.29
CA THR A 428 -20.11 -8.83 20.39
C THR A 428 -19.21 -9.49 19.34
N ALA A 429 -18.10 -8.85 18.97
CA ALA A 429 -17.13 -9.41 18.04
C ALA A 429 -16.60 -10.77 18.50
N ALA A 430 -16.39 -10.94 19.81
CA ALA A 430 -15.95 -12.21 20.41
C ALA A 430 -16.98 -13.34 20.27
N GLU A 431 -18.28 -13.02 20.26
CA GLU A 431 -19.35 -13.99 20.04
C GLU A 431 -19.56 -14.30 18.55
N ALA A 432 -19.38 -13.31 17.68
CA ALA A 432 -19.70 -13.41 16.27
C ALA A 432 -18.55 -13.99 15.42
N ILE A 433 -17.30 -13.63 15.71
CA ILE A 433 -16.13 -14.10 14.95
C ILE A 433 -15.97 -15.62 15.14
N GLY A 434 -15.78 -16.34 14.03
CA GLY A 434 -15.71 -17.80 13.98
C GLY A 434 -17.08 -18.50 13.86
N GLN A 435 -18.19 -17.77 14.03
CA GLN A 435 -19.54 -18.31 13.81
C GLN A 435 -19.96 -18.17 12.35
N SER A 436 -21.00 -18.91 11.96
CA SER A 436 -21.65 -18.75 10.65
C SER A 436 -22.42 -17.42 10.60
N VAL A 437 -22.33 -16.69 9.49
CA VAL A 437 -23.10 -15.46 9.27
C VAL A 437 -24.63 -15.68 9.26
N GLN A 438 -25.06 -16.95 9.22
CA GLN A 438 -26.48 -17.33 9.36
C GLN A 438 -27.10 -16.88 10.69
N ILE A 439 -26.31 -16.61 11.74
CA ILE A 439 -26.84 -16.14 13.04
C ILE A 439 -27.66 -14.84 12.93
N VAL A 440 -27.37 -13.99 11.95
CA VAL A 440 -28.09 -12.72 11.70
C VAL A 440 -29.11 -12.81 10.57
N ILE A 441 -29.40 -14.00 10.06
CA ILE A 441 -30.31 -14.23 8.94
C ILE A 441 -31.52 -15.03 9.43
N PRO A 442 -32.76 -14.56 9.18
CA PRO A 442 -33.97 -15.31 9.53
C PRO A 442 -33.97 -16.71 8.88
N ALA A 443 -34.46 -17.72 9.60
CA ALA A 443 -34.45 -19.11 9.15
C ALA A 443 -35.18 -19.32 7.80
N GLU A 444 -36.27 -18.59 7.58
CA GLU A 444 -37.03 -18.54 6.31
C GLU A 444 -36.24 -18.01 5.12
N ARG A 445 -35.08 -17.37 5.35
CA ARG A 445 -34.19 -16.81 4.32
C ARG A 445 -32.79 -17.41 4.34
N ALA A 446 -32.58 -18.55 5.02
CA ALA A 446 -31.26 -19.16 5.14
C ALA A 446 -30.60 -19.51 3.78
N GLN A 447 -31.41 -19.81 2.76
CA GLN A 447 -30.95 -20.14 1.41
C GLN A 447 -30.44 -18.92 0.63
N GLU A 448 -30.91 -17.70 0.95
CA GLU A 448 -30.48 -16.45 0.31
C GLU A 448 -28.96 -16.30 0.40
N GLU A 449 -28.40 -16.49 1.60
CA GLU A 449 -26.98 -16.29 1.84
C GLU A 449 -26.10 -17.27 1.04
N ALA A 450 -26.57 -18.51 0.84
CA ALA A 450 -25.88 -19.50 0.03
C ALA A 450 -25.80 -19.05 -1.44
N GLU A 451 -26.88 -18.48 -1.98
CA GLU A 451 -26.92 -17.93 -3.33
C GLU A 451 -26.01 -16.70 -3.47
N LEU A 452 -26.04 -15.79 -2.49
CA LEU A 452 -25.16 -14.61 -2.49
C LEU A 452 -23.68 -15.01 -2.45
N LEU A 453 -23.29 -15.99 -1.62
CA LEU A 453 -21.92 -16.50 -1.56
C LEU A 453 -21.52 -17.22 -2.86
N ALA A 454 -22.43 -17.94 -3.52
CA ALA A 454 -22.16 -18.57 -4.82
C ALA A 454 -21.85 -17.54 -5.91
N ARG A 455 -22.54 -16.39 -5.93
CA ARG A 455 -22.24 -15.25 -6.82
C ARG A 455 -20.88 -14.65 -6.53
N ILE A 456 -20.57 -14.42 -5.25
CA ILE A 456 -19.27 -13.88 -4.83
C ILE A 456 -18.13 -14.81 -5.23
N ARG A 457 -18.31 -16.13 -5.12
CA ARG A 457 -17.31 -17.12 -5.59
C ARG A 457 -17.03 -17.06 -7.10
N ARG A 458 -17.96 -16.54 -7.90
CA ARG A 458 -17.74 -16.25 -9.33
C ARG A 458 -17.13 -14.88 -9.59
N GLY A 459 -16.82 -14.12 -8.54
CA GLY A 459 -16.28 -12.76 -8.63
C GLY A 459 -17.34 -11.68 -8.85
N GLU A 460 -18.63 -12.00 -8.78
CA GLU A 460 -19.72 -11.04 -9.00
C GLU A 460 -20.01 -10.25 -7.71
N PRO A 461 -19.81 -8.92 -7.67
CA PRO A 461 -20.23 -8.10 -6.54
C PRO A 461 -21.76 -7.95 -6.52
N ILE A 462 -22.30 -7.75 -5.32
CA ILE A 462 -23.73 -7.56 -5.08
C ILE A 462 -23.90 -6.18 -4.47
N LEU A 463 -24.64 -5.31 -5.15
CA LEU A 463 -24.85 -3.93 -4.74
C LEU A 463 -26.30 -3.73 -4.30
N LEU A 464 -26.49 -3.05 -3.17
CA LEU A 464 -27.79 -2.52 -2.73
C LEU A 464 -28.94 -3.54 -2.71
N TYR A 465 -28.66 -4.76 -2.26
CA TYR A 465 -29.68 -5.80 -2.14
C TYR A 465 -30.46 -5.60 -0.84
N GLU A 466 -31.74 -5.23 -0.94
CA GLU A 466 -32.62 -5.14 0.23
C GLU A 466 -33.02 -6.53 0.73
N SER A 467 -32.86 -6.75 2.04
CA SER A 467 -33.25 -8.00 2.70
C SER A 467 -33.65 -7.75 4.15
N ARG A 468 -34.07 -8.80 4.86
CA ARG A 468 -34.30 -8.76 6.30
C ARG A 468 -33.20 -9.50 7.05
N ARG A 469 -32.85 -8.94 8.20
CA ARG A 469 -31.92 -9.56 9.16
C ARG A 469 -32.55 -9.62 10.53
N GLN A 470 -31.98 -10.45 11.38
CA GLN A 470 -32.42 -10.61 12.76
C GLN A 470 -31.31 -10.18 13.72
N ARG A 471 -31.70 -9.53 14.81
CA ARG A 471 -30.81 -9.23 15.95
C ARG A 471 -30.75 -10.44 16.87
N LYS A 472 -29.82 -10.44 17.84
CA LYS A 472 -29.67 -11.48 18.87
C LYS A 472 -30.94 -11.75 19.67
N ASN A 473 -31.77 -10.72 19.87
CA ASN A 473 -33.06 -10.83 20.57
C ASN A 473 -34.21 -11.38 19.68
N GLY A 474 -33.94 -11.75 18.42
CA GLY A 474 -34.92 -12.25 17.46
C GLY A 474 -35.70 -11.17 16.70
N GLN A 475 -35.50 -9.88 17.01
CA GLN A 475 -36.15 -8.79 16.28
C GLN A 475 -35.66 -8.74 14.83
N GLN A 476 -36.61 -8.83 13.89
CA GLN A 476 -36.32 -8.63 12.47
C GLN A 476 -36.38 -7.16 12.07
N PHE A 477 -35.53 -6.76 11.12
CA PHE A 477 -35.48 -5.41 10.58
C PHE A 477 -34.99 -5.42 9.12
N ASP A 478 -35.29 -4.35 8.40
CA ASP A 478 -34.93 -4.19 6.99
C ASP A 478 -33.52 -3.63 6.86
N VAL A 479 -32.71 -4.26 6.00
CA VAL A 479 -31.36 -3.82 5.69
C VAL A 479 -31.14 -3.71 4.19
N SER A 480 -30.28 -2.78 3.79
CA SER A 480 -29.63 -2.82 2.48
C SER A 480 -28.25 -3.47 2.63
N VAL A 481 -27.96 -4.46 1.79
CA VAL A 481 -26.74 -5.26 1.87
C VAL A 481 -25.92 -5.13 0.60
N THR A 482 -24.64 -4.81 0.77
CA THR A 482 -23.63 -4.85 -0.28
C THR A 482 -22.62 -5.94 0.05
N LEU A 483 -22.30 -6.80 -0.92
CA LEU A 483 -21.27 -7.84 -0.79
C LEU A 483 -20.21 -7.67 -1.89
N SER A 484 -18.94 -7.79 -1.52
CA SER A 484 -17.81 -7.72 -2.45
C SER A 484 -16.80 -8.83 -2.16
N PRO A 485 -16.17 -9.44 -3.19
CA PRO A 485 -15.13 -10.44 -2.99
C PRO A 485 -13.88 -9.81 -2.36
N ILE A 486 -13.24 -10.52 -1.44
CA ILE A 486 -11.92 -10.17 -0.90
C ILE A 486 -10.89 -11.03 -1.64
N LEU A 487 -9.89 -10.39 -2.23
CA LEU A 487 -8.83 -11.04 -3.02
C LEU A 487 -7.52 -11.06 -2.24
N ASN A 488 -6.71 -12.11 -2.41
CA ASN A 488 -5.31 -12.13 -1.97
C ASN A 488 -4.39 -11.43 -3.00
N SER A 489 -3.09 -11.37 -2.70
CA SER A 489 -2.05 -10.79 -3.59
C SER A 489 -1.92 -11.49 -4.95
N GLU A 490 -2.43 -12.72 -5.08
CA GLU A 490 -2.43 -13.52 -6.32
C GLU A 490 -3.75 -13.35 -7.11
N GLY A 491 -4.68 -12.51 -6.64
CA GLY A 491 -5.99 -12.31 -7.27
C GLY A 491 -7.01 -13.41 -7.01
N LYS A 492 -6.73 -14.35 -6.10
CA LYS A 492 -7.65 -15.42 -5.69
C LYS A 492 -8.62 -14.90 -4.62
N ILE A 493 -9.90 -15.28 -4.76
CA ILE A 493 -10.94 -14.96 -3.78
C ILE A 493 -10.68 -15.75 -2.49
N ILE A 494 -10.45 -15.04 -1.39
CA ILE A 494 -10.21 -15.60 -0.05
C ILE A 494 -11.37 -15.36 0.92
N GLY A 495 -12.37 -14.58 0.52
CA GLY A 495 -13.51 -14.27 1.36
C GLY A 495 -14.47 -13.27 0.73
N ALA A 496 -15.37 -12.74 1.54
CA ALA A 496 -16.35 -11.74 1.16
C ALA A 496 -16.42 -10.63 2.22
N SER A 497 -16.43 -9.38 1.79
CA SER A 497 -16.77 -8.22 2.61
C SER A 497 -18.26 -7.94 2.45
N LYS A 498 -18.97 -7.74 3.56
CA LYS A 498 -20.39 -7.44 3.64
C LYS A 498 -20.57 -6.13 4.39
N ILE A 499 -21.28 -5.19 3.77
CA ILE A 499 -21.75 -3.97 4.42
C ILE A 499 -23.25 -4.08 4.51
N ALA A 500 -23.80 -3.98 5.71
CA ALA A 500 -25.24 -3.94 5.95
C ALA A 500 -25.61 -2.61 6.61
N ARG A 501 -26.58 -1.92 6.01
CA ARG A 501 -27.15 -0.67 6.50
C ARG A 501 -28.59 -0.89 6.92
N ASP A 502 -28.95 -0.45 8.12
CA ASP A 502 -30.33 -0.44 8.58
C ASP A 502 -31.13 0.60 7.77
N ILE A 503 -32.21 0.16 7.13
CA ILE A 503 -33.10 1.02 6.33
C ILE A 503 -34.52 1.09 6.92
N SER A 504 -34.72 0.60 8.14
CA SER A 504 -36.03 0.59 8.79
C SER A 504 -36.56 1.99 9.08
N GLU A 505 -35.73 2.98 9.37
CA GLU A 505 -36.17 4.37 9.51
C GLU A 505 -36.62 4.96 8.17
N ARG A 506 -35.85 4.74 7.11
CA ARG A 506 -36.22 5.17 5.75
C ARG A 506 -37.57 4.58 5.33
N LYS A 507 -37.74 3.26 5.49
CA LYS A 507 -39.01 2.59 5.15
C LYS A 507 -40.18 3.07 6.02
N ARG A 508 -39.96 3.32 7.31
CA ARG A 508 -41.00 3.89 8.20
C ARG A 508 -41.41 5.30 7.78
N ALA A 509 -40.45 6.14 7.38
CA ALA A 509 -40.73 7.49 6.90
C ALA A 509 -41.48 7.47 5.57
N GLU A 510 -41.06 6.62 4.63
CA GLU A 510 -41.74 6.41 3.34
C GLU A 510 -43.17 5.91 3.54
N GLU A 511 -43.38 4.92 4.41
CA GLU A 511 -44.72 4.40 4.70
C GLU A 511 -45.59 5.44 5.42
N SER A 512 -45.03 6.17 6.40
CA SER A 512 -45.76 7.24 7.08
C SER A 512 -46.18 8.35 6.11
N LEU A 513 -45.33 8.71 5.15
CA LEU A 513 -45.66 9.67 4.10
C LEU A 513 -46.77 9.11 3.20
N ARG A 514 -46.63 7.86 2.75
CA ARG A 514 -47.62 7.17 1.91
C ARG A 514 -48.99 7.08 2.60
N GLU A 515 -49.01 6.75 3.89
CA GLU A 515 -50.23 6.72 4.69
C GLU A 515 -50.83 8.11 4.89
N SER A 516 -50.01 9.15 5.07
CA SER A 516 -50.46 10.53 5.19
C SER A 516 -51.09 11.01 3.87
N GLU A 517 -50.45 10.72 2.73
CA GLU A 517 -50.98 11.02 1.40
C GLU A 517 -52.28 10.26 1.11
N ALA A 518 -52.33 8.98 1.45
CA ALA A 518 -53.54 8.16 1.30
C ALA A 518 -54.68 8.70 2.17
N ARG A 519 -54.40 9.03 3.44
CA ARG A 519 -55.38 9.65 4.35
C ARG A 519 -55.89 10.98 3.80
N PHE A 520 -55.00 11.85 3.31
CA PHE A 520 -55.37 13.12 2.70
C PHE A 520 -56.30 12.91 1.49
N ARG A 521 -55.93 12.03 0.55
CA ARG A 521 -56.76 11.70 -0.63
C ARG A 521 -58.14 11.17 -0.23
N THR A 522 -58.20 10.25 0.73
CA THR A 522 -59.48 9.69 1.20
C THR A 522 -60.36 10.76 1.85
N MET A 523 -59.81 11.60 2.74
CA MET A 523 -60.56 12.70 3.35
C MET A 523 -61.09 13.67 2.30
N ALA A 524 -60.24 14.15 1.39
CA ALA A 524 -60.62 15.14 0.39
C ALA A 524 -61.65 14.61 -0.63
N ASN A 525 -61.59 13.31 -0.98
CA ASN A 525 -62.59 12.67 -1.84
C ASN A 525 -63.93 12.39 -1.13
N SER A 526 -63.94 12.33 0.21
CA SER A 526 -65.16 12.12 0.99
C SER A 526 -66.02 13.38 1.17
N ILE A 527 -65.44 14.57 0.94
CA ILE A 527 -66.16 15.85 1.03
C ILE A 527 -67.30 15.86 -0.01
N PRO A 528 -68.55 16.19 0.37
CA PRO A 528 -69.69 16.16 -0.55
C PRO A 528 -69.72 17.31 -1.58
N GLN A 529 -68.62 18.03 -1.74
CA GLN A 529 -68.44 19.16 -2.65
C GLN A 529 -67.37 18.83 -3.69
N LEU A 530 -67.34 19.58 -4.80
CA LEU A 530 -66.17 19.55 -5.68
C LEU A 530 -65.05 20.30 -4.94
N ALA A 531 -63.84 19.76 -4.93
CA ALA A 531 -62.72 20.36 -4.20
C ALA A 531 -61.44 20.32 -5.03
N TRP A 532 -60.58 21.32 -4.85
CA TRP A 532 -59.35 21.45 -5.60
C TRP A 532 -58.30 22.25 -4.82
N ILE A 533 -57.03 22.06 -5.20
CA ILE A 533 -55.88 22.78 -4.64
C ILE A 533 -55.12 23.49 -5.75
N ALA A 534 -54.80 24.75 -5.52
CA ALA A 534 -53.96 25.54 -6.41
C ALA A 534 -52.66 25.99 -5.73
N ARG A 535 -51.60 26.16 -6.52
CA ARG A 535 -50.35 26.81 -6.12
C ARG A 535 -50.57 28.31 -5.84
N PRO A 536 -49.61 29.00 -5.22
CA PRO A 536 -49.74 30.43 -4.89
C PRO A 536 -50.04 31.34 -6.09
N ASP A 537 -49.63 30.93 -7.30
CA ASP A 537 -49.89 31.63 -8.58
C ASP A 537 -51.30 31.41 -9.15
N GLY A 538 -52.14 30.60 -8.49
CA GLY A 538 -53.48 30.25 -8.93
C GLY A 538 -53.56 29.03 -9.84
N TYR A 539 -52.43 28.38 -10.13
CA TYR A 539 -52.37 27.18 -10.96
C TYR A 539 -52.93 25.97 -10.20
N ILE A 540 -54.02 25.38 -10.69
CA ILE A 540 -54.65 24.24 -10.02
C ILE A 540 -53.84 22.96 -10.27
N VAL A 541 -53.42 22.31 -9.19
CA VAL A 541 -52.55 21.11 -9.21
C VAL A 541 -53.26 19.83 -8.82
N TRP A 542 -54.45 19.93 -8.23
CA TRP A 542 -55.17 18.76 -7.76
C TRP A 542 -56.68 19.02 -7.69
N TYR A 543 -57.46 17.99 -8.02
CA TYR A 543 -58.92 17.97 -7.88
C TYR A 543 -59.34 16.68 -7.17
N ASN A 544 -60.44 16.74 -6.42
CA ASN A 544 -61.05 15.54 -5.85
C ASN A 544 -61.78 14.72 -6.93
N GLN A 545 -62.05 13.45 -6.64
CA GLN A 545 -62.71 12.54 -7.57
C GLN A 545 -64.11 13.03 -7.98
N ARG A 546 -64.81 13.76 -7.10
CA ARG A 546 -66.13 14.32 -7.40
C ARG A 546 -66.10 15.39 -8.48
N TRP A 547 -65.05 16.20 -8.55
CA TRP A 547 -64.86 17.16 -9.64
C TRP A 547 -64.93 16.44 -10.99
N HIS A 548 -64.07 15.44 -11.19
CA HIS A 548 -64.02 14.64 -12.41
C HIS A 548 -65.35 13.92 -12.69
N ALA A 549 -65.99 13.37 -11.66
CA ALA A 549 -67.29 12.71 -11.81
C ALA A 549 -68.42 13.69 -12.23
N TYR A 550 -68.39 14.93 -11.75
CA TYR A 550 -69.38 15.94 -12.12
C TYR A 550 -69.13 16.53 -13.51
N THR A 551 -67.90 16.95 -13.81
CA THR A 551 -67.56 17.65 -15.07
C THR A 551 -67.32 16.70 -16.24
N GLY A 552 -67.00 15.43 -15.98
CA GLY A 552 -66.62 14.45 -17.00
C GLY A 552 -65.22 14.65 -17.58
N THR A 553 -64.38 15.47 -16.93
CA THR A 553 -63.04 15.84 -17.42
C THR A 553 -61.96 14.90 -16.87
N THR A 554 -60.87 14.69 -17.61
CA THR A 554 -59.71 13.92 -17.13
C THR A 554 -58.71 14.80 -16.36
N PRO A 555 -57.80 14.22 -15.56
CA PRO A 555 -56.72 14.98 -14.91
C PRO A 555 -55.88 15.80 -15.89
N GLU A 556 -55.56 15.23 -17.05
CA GLU A 556 -54.74 15.86 -18.09
C GLU A 556 -55.46 17.08 -18.71
N GLN A 557 -56.78 17.03 -18.87
CA GLN A 557 -57.57 18.16 -19.38
C GLN A 557 -57.69 19.30 -18.36
N MET A 558 -57.61 18.99 -17.06
CA MET A 558 -57.80 19.93 -15.97
C MET A 558 -56.50 20.52 -15.43
N GLU A 559 -55.35 20.11 -15.98
CA GLU A 559 -54.04 20.57 -15.55
C GLU A 559 -53.90 22.10 -15.72
N GLY A 560 -53.41 22.75 -14.66
CA GLY A 560 -53.20 24.20 -14.64
C GLY A 560 -54.46 25.03 -14.75
N TRP A 561 -54.66 25.63 -15.92
CA TRP A 561 -55.79 26.52 -16.22
C TRP A 561 -56.92 25.81 -16.98
N GLY A 562 -56.87 24.48 -17.11
CA GLY A 562 -57.88 23.69 -17.83
C GLY A 562 -59.31 23.82 -17.29
N TRP A 563 -59.48 24.22 -16.02
CA TRP A 563 -60.77 24.48 -15.40
C TRP A 563 -61.61 25.56 -16.10
N GLN A 564 -60.97 26.47 -16.85
CA GLN A 564 -61.69 27.50 -17.60
C GLN A 564 -62.68 26.90 -18.61
N SER A 565 -62.40 25.69 -19.13
CA SER A 565 -63.23 24.97 -20.10
C SER A 565 -64.57 24.44 -19.56
N VAL A 566 -64.75 24.42 -18.24
CA VAL A 566 -66.01 24.03 -17.59
C VAL A 566 -66.80 25.22 -17.05
N HIS A 567 -66.31 26.44 -17.25
CA HIS A 567 -67.01 27.67 -16.87
C HIS A 567 -67.86 28.19 -18.03
N HIS A 568 -68.95 28.89 -17.71
CA HIS A 568 -69.76 29.53 -18.74
C HIS A 568 -68.97 30.66 -19.41
N PRO A 569 -68.85 30.70 -20.75
CA PRO A 569 -68.00 31.67 -21.45
C PRO A 569 -68.31 33.14 -21.13
N GLU A 570 -69.58 33.49 -20.92
CA GLU A 570 -69.99 34.86 -20.59
C GLU A 570 -69.61 35.28 -19.16
N VAL A 571 -69.42 34.32 -18.25
CA VAL A 571 -69.15 34.57 -16.82
C VAL A 571 -67.65 34.46 -16.52
N LEU A 572 -66.92 33.66 -17.31
CA LEU A 572 -65.50 33.39 -17.13
C LEU A 572 -64.63 34.66 -17.00
N PRO A 573 -64.80 35.73 -17.81
CA PRO A 573 -63.98 36.95 -17.64
C PRO A 573 -64.12 37.59 -16.25
N LYS A 574 -65.33 37.61 -15.68
CA LYS A 574 -65.59 38.14 -14.34
C LYS A 574 -64.97 37.25 -13.26
N VAL A 575 -65.05 35.94 -13.43
CA VAL A 575 -64.42 34.96 -12.51
C VAL A 575 -62.90 35.13 -12.53
N MET A 576 -62.30 35.27 -13.71
CA MET A 576 -60.86 35.46 -13.85
C MET A 576 -60.38 36.78 -13.22
N GLU A 577 -61.12 37.87 -13.43
CA GLU A 577 -60.81 39.16 -12.81
C GLU A 577 -60.83 39.07 -11.27
N ALA A 578 -61.91 38.52 -10.71
CA ALA A 578 -62.07 38.36 -9.27
C ALA A 578 -61.05 37.37 -8.67
N TRP A 579 -60.77 36.25 -9.35
CA TRP A 579 -59.78 35.27 -8.89
C TRP A 579 -58.36 35.82 -8.92
N THR A 580 -57.96 36.47 -10.02
CA THR A 580 -56.63 37.09 -10.14
C THR A 580 -56.47 38.28 -9.18
N GLY A 581 -57.57 38.96 -8.85
CA GLY A 581 -57.61 39.97 -7.80
C GLY A 581 -57.35 39.36 -6.42
N ALA A 582 -58.05 38.28 -6.07
CA ALA A 582 -57.87 37.57 -4.80
C ALA A 582 -56.46 37.00 -4.62
N ILE A 583 -55.85 36.45 -5.69
CA ILE A 583 -54.46 36.00 -5.67
C ILE A 583 -53.50 37.16 -5.35
N ARG A 584 -53.66 38.29 -6.04
CA ARG A 584 -52.78 39.47 -5.86
C ARG A 584 -52.90 40.07 -4.46
N ALA A 585 -54.10 40.10 -3.91
CA ALA A 585 -54.34 40.69 -2.60
C ALA A 585 -54.24 39.69 -1.44
N GLY A 586 -54.18 38.38 -1.71
CA GLY A 586 -53.98 37.33 -0.71
C GLY A 586 -55.16 37.08 0.23
N HIS A 587 -56.39 37.42 -0.18
CA HIS A 587 -57.62 37.24 0.60
C HIS A 587 -58.48 36.08 0.07
N SER A 588 -59.44 35.64 0.87
CA SER A 588 -60.44 34.64 0.49
C SER A 588 -61.26 35.09 -0.73
N PHE A 589 -61.59 34.16 -1.60
CA PHE A 589 -62.46 34.39 -2.76
C PHE A 589 -63.78 33.65 -2.60
N ASP A 590 -64.89 34.33 -2.83
CA ASP A 590 -66.21 33.72 -2.89
C ASP A 590 -67.04 34.28 -4.05
N MET A 591 -67.65 33.39 -4.83
CA MET A 591 -68.49 33.80 -5.95
C MET A 591 -69.43 32.66 -6.35
N GLU A 592 -70.64 33.04 -6.78
CA GLU A 592 -71.58 32.11 -7.38
C GLU A 592 -71.52 32.20 -8.90
N PHE A 593 -71.30 31.06 -9.55
CA PHE A 593 -71.28 31.00 -11.01
C PHE A 593 -71.62 29.59 -11.52
N PRO A 594 -72.13 29.52 -12.77
CA PRO A 594 -72.45 28.25 -13.40
C PRO A 594 -71.22 27.42 -13.77
N LEU A 595 -71.22 26.14 -13.38
CA LEU A 595 -70.26 25.12 -13.82
C LEU A 595 -70.94 24.07 -14.71
N ARG A 596 -70.26 23.68 -15.79
CA ARG A 596 -70.69 22.68 -16.76
C ARG A 596 -70.50 21.26 -16.20
N GLY A 597 -71.59 20.51 -16.13
CA GLY A 597 -71.54 19.07 -15.85
C GLY A 597 -71.19 18.24 -17.10
N ALA A 598 -70.93 16.96 -16.89
CA ALA A 598 -70.70 15.97 -17.95
C ALA A 598 -71.91 15.82 -18.90
N ASP A 599 -73.10 16.17 -18.41
CA ASP A 599 -74.35 16.26 -19.18
C ASP A 599 -74.45 17.52 -20.05
N GLY A 600 -73.41 18.37 -20.06
CA GLY A 600 -73.35 19.62 -20.81
C GLY A 600 -74.18 20.75 -20.19
N ARG A 601 -74.89 20.51 -19.09
CA ARG A 601 -75.74 21.52 -18.45
C ARG A 601 -74.96 22.33 -17.44
N PHE A 602 -75.29 23.60 -17.34
CA PHE A 602 -74.74 24.51 -16.35
C PHE A 602 -75.61 24.53 -15.10
N ARG A 603 -75.01 24.32 -13.93
CA ARG A 603 -75.66 24.46 -12.61
C ARG A 603 -74.91 25.50 -11.79
N ILE A 604 -75.62 26.26 -10.96
CA ILE A 604 -74.99 27.30 -10.13
C ILE A 604 -74.24 26.66 -8.96
N PHE A 605 -72.94 26.92 -8.90
CA PHE A 605 -72.10 26.54 -7.77
C PHE A 605 -71.69 27.78 -6.97
N LEU A 606 -71.77 27.69 -5.65
CA LEU A 606 -71.08 28.59 -4.74
C LEU A 606 -69.63 28.10 -4.62
N THR A 607 -68.71 28.90 -5.15
CA THR A 607 -67.27 28.64 -5.08
C THR A 607 -66.68 29.45 -3.95
N ARG A 608 -65.99 28.80 -3.01
CA ARG A 608 -65.23 29.46 -1.94
C ARG A 608 -63.79 28.96 -1.95
N VAL A 609 -62.84 29.89 -1.82
CA VAL A 609 -61.42 29.58 -1.88
C VAL A 609 -60.70 30.29 -0.73
N GLU A 610 -59.96 29.51 0.05
CA GLU A 610 -59.23 29.97 1.22
C GLU A 610 -57.70 29.82 1.01
N PRO A 611 -56.89 30.81 1.41
CA PRO A 611 -55.44 30.70 1.36
C PRO A 611 -54.90 29.83 2.50
N LEU A 612 -54.18 28.76 2.15
CA LEU A 612 -53.42 27.94 3.10
C LEU A 612 -52.03 28.56 3.28
N LYS A 613 -51.75 29.04 4.50
CA LYS A 613 -50.51 29.74 4.84
C LYS A 613 -49.55 28.86 5.64
N ASN A 614 -48.24 29.04 5.46
CA ASN A 614 -47.23 28.43 6.32
C ASN A 614 -47.10 29.19 7.66
N ALA A 615 -46.23 28.70 8.55
CA ALA A 615 -45.93 29.34 9.83
C ALA A 615 -45.37 30.78 9.71
N ALA A 616 -44.79 31.13 8.57
CA ALA A 616 -44.30 32.47 8.26
C ALA A 616 -45.39 33.39 7.66
N GLY A 617 -46.64 32.92 7.54
CA GLY A 617 -47.76 33.69 7.00
C GLY A 617 -47.81 33.77 5.46
N GLN A 618 -46.89 33.10 4.76
CA GLN A 618 -46.87 33.06 3.29
C GLN A 618 -47.86 32.03 2.77
N ILE A 619 -48.57 32.35 1.69
CA ILE A 619 -49.51 31.43 1.04
C ILE A 619 -48.71 30.30 0.38
N VAL A 620 -48.94 29.07 0.81
CA VAL A 620 -48.33 27.86 0.24
C VAL A 620 -49.23 27.27 -0.84
N ASN A 621 -50.54 27.28 -0.62
CA ASN A 621 -51.55 26.77 -1.55
C ASN A 621 -52.87 27.51 -1.34
N TRP A 622 -53.79 27.38 -2.29
CA TRP A 622 -55.19 27.75 -2.16
C TRP A 622 -56.04 26.49 -2.10
N PHE A 623 -57.04 26.45 -1.22
CA PHE A 623 -58.00 25.36 -1.15
C PHE A 623 -59.38 25.88 -1.56
N GLY A 624 -59.89 25.37 -2.68
CA GLY A 624 -61.18 25.76 -3.22
C GLY A 624 -62.21 24.65 -3.11
N THR A 625 -63.45 25.02 -2.78
CA THR A 625 -64.60 24.12 -2.88
C THR A 625 -65.72 24.75 -3.70
N ASN A 626 -66.48 23.90 -4.38
CA ASN A 626 -67.65 24.28 -5.15
C ASN A 626 -68.85 23.48 -4.62
N THR A 627 -69.83 24.20 -4.07
CA THR A 627 -71.09 23.63 -3.56
C THR A 627 -72.20 23.86 -4.58
N ASP A 628 -72.89 22.81 -5.02
CA ASP A 628 -74.08 22.95 -5.87
C ASP A 628 -75.20 23.60 -5.05
N VAL A 629 -75.61 24.81 -5.44
CA VAL A 629 -76.69 25.58 -4.81
C VAL A 629 -77.92 25.72 -5.71
N GLN A 630 -77.96 24.98 -6.82
CA GLN A 630 -79.06 25.04 -7.79
C GLN A 630 -80.41 24.70 -7.15
N ALA A 631 -80.46 23.61 -6.38
CA ALA A 631 -81.69 23.15 -5.73
C ALA A 631 -82.17 24.13 -4.64
N LEU A 632 -81.24 24.69 -3.86
CA LEU A 632 -81.56 25.68 -2.83
C LEU A 632 -82.20 26.92 -3.46
N LYS A 633 -81.61 27.45 -4.54
CA LYS A 633 -82.17 28.60 -5.26
C LYS A 633 -83.54 28.32 -5.87
N GLN A 634 -83.76 27.11 -6.38
CA GLN A 634 -85.07 26.72 -6.90
C GLN A 634 -86.13 26.70 -5.80
N ILE A 635 -85.79 26.22 -4.61
CA ILE A 635 -86.70 26.21 -3.45
C ILE A 635 -86.98 27.64 -2.97
N GLU A 636 -85.94 28.48 -2.87
CA GLU A 636 -86.10 29.90 -2.47
C GLU A 636 -86.99 30.66 -3.46
N GLU A 637 -86.78 30.48 -4.76
CA GLU A 637 -87.60 31.13 -5.78
C GLU A 637 -89.04 30.58 -5.81
N GLN A 638 -89.24 29.27 -5.63
CA GLN A 638 -90.58 28.69 -5.51
C GLN A 638 -91.32 29.19 -4.27
N LEU A 639 -90.62 29.33 -3.14
CA LEU A 639 -91.19 29.90 -1.93
C LEU A 639 -91.58 31.35 -2.15
N ARG A 640 -90.70 32.15 -2.75
CA ARG A 640 -90.97 33.56 -3.09
C ARG A 640 -92.19 33.70 -4.00
N GLN A 641 -92.28 32.87 -5.05
CA GLN A 641 -93.42 32.86 -5.97
C GLN A 641 -94.72 32.42 -5.29
N SER A 642 -94.66 31.43 -4.39
CA SER A 642 -95.81 30.97 -3.60
C SER A 642 -96.30 32.06 -2.64
N GLU A 643 -95.39 32.75 -1.95
CA GLU A 643 -95.71 33.87 -1.07
C GLU A 643 -96.36 35.03 -1.83
N GLU A 644 -95.82 35.40 -2.99
CA GLU A 644 -96.40 36.44 -3.85
C GLU A 644 -97.78 36.04 -4.39
N PHE A 645 -97.96 34.77 -4.79
CA PHE A 645 -99.24 34.25 -5.26
C PHE A 645 -100.30 34.25 -4.15
N ASN A 646 -99.96 33.77 -2.95
CA ASN A 646 -100.85 33.78 -1.79
C ASN A 646 -101.27 35.20 -1.41
N ARG A 647 -100.32 36.15 -1.43
CA ARG A 647 -100.62 37.57 -1.17
C ARG A 647 -101.64 38.12 -2.17
N ARG A 648 -101.46 37.86 -3.47
CA ARG A 648 -102.40 38.30 -4.52
C ARG A 648 -103.80 37.69 -4.36
N ILE A 649 -103.92 36.44 -3.93
CA ILE A 649 -105.23 35.82 -3.66
C ILE A 649 -105.95 36.54 -2.52
N ILE A 650 -105.27 36.81 -1.41
CA ILE A 650 -105.86 37.48 -0.24
C ILE A 650 -106.28 38.91 -0.60
N GLU A 651 -105.46 39.63 -1.35
CA GLU A 651 -105.73 41.03 -1.75
C GLU A 651 -106.86 41.15 -2.78
N SER A 652 -107.00 40.19 -3.70
CA SER A 652 -108.06 40.20 -4.73
C SER A 652 -109.40 39.61 -4.28
N SER A 653 -109.46 38.95 -3.11
CA SER A 653 -110.71 38.41 -2.58
C SER A 653 -111.67 39.51 -2.16
N SER A 654 -112.95 39.37 -2.52
CA SER A 654 -114.03 40.27 -2.06
C SER A 654 -114.55 39.94 -0.65
N ASP A 655 -114.04 38.86 -0.04
CA ASP A 655 -114.36 38.48 1.33
C ASP A 655 -113.59 39.32 2.36
N CYS A 656 -114.20 39.55 3.52
CA CYS A 656 -113.55 40.20 4.65
C CYS A 656 -112.70 39.18 5.43
N ILE A 657 -111.42 39.10 5.08
CA ILE A 657 -110.42 38.31 5.79
C ILE A 657 -109.69 39.23 6.76
N LYS A 658 -109.59 38.82 8.02
CA LYS A 658 -108.88 39.56 9.06
C LYS A 658 -108.05 38.62 9.91
N VAL A 659 -106.85 39.05 10.26
CA VAL A 659 -105.95 38.34 11.16
C VAL A 659 -106.01 39.05 12.51
N LEU A 660 -106.26 38.29 13.57
CA LEU A 660 -106.32 38.77 14.94
C LEU A 660 -105.21 38.09 15.77
N ASP A 661 -104.67 38.77 16.78
CA ASP A 661 -103.84 38.13 17.80
C ASP A 661 -104.70 37.36 18.83
N LEU A 662 -104.05 36.61 19.74
CA LEU A 662 -104.75 35.79 20.73
C LEU A 662 -105.61 36.60 21.73
N ASP A 663 -105.42 37.91 21.81
CA ASP A 663 -106.20 38.83 22.65
C ASP A 663 -107.27 39.58 21.84
N ALA A 664 -107.53 39.10 20.62
CA ALA A 664 -108.52 39.59 19.68
C ALA A 664 -108.20 40.97 19.07
N ASN A 665 -106.96 41.44 19.15
CA ASN A 665 -106.56 42.68 18.49
C ASN A 665 -106.37 42.47 16.99
N LEU A 666 -106.79 43.44 16.18
CA LEU A 666 -106.67 43.35 14.72
C LEU A 666 -105.24 43.56 14.25
N LEU A 667 -104.61 42.54 13.66
CA LEU A 667 -103.26 42.62 13.09
C LEU A 667 -103.25 43.01 11.61
N SER A 668 -104.21 42.49 10.83
CA SER A 668 -104.35 42.86 9.42
C SER A 668 -105.77 42.59 8.91
N MET A 669 -106.16 43.26 7.81
CA MET A 669 -107.42 43.04 7.12
C MET A 669 -107.24 43.15 5.61
N SER A 670 -107.83 42.21 4.85
CA SER A 670 -107.85 42.25 3.39
C SER A 670 -108.53 43.51 2.87
N GLU A 671 -108.12 43.97 1.68
CA GLU A 671 -108.69 45.17 1.06
C GLU A 671 -110.19 45.00 0.78
N GLY A 672 -110.62 43.80 0.38
CA GLY A 672 -112.05 43.44 0.27
C GLY A 672 -112.81 43.64 1.57
N GLY A 673 -112.20 43.29 2.72
CA GLY A 673 -112.77 43.54 4.04
C GLY A 673 -112.88 45.02 4.39
N GLN A 674 -111.86 45.80 4.07
CA GLN A 674 -111.87 47.25 4.30
C GLN A 674 -112.98 47.92 3.48
N ARG A 675 -113.14 47.55 2.20
CA ARG A 675 -114.22 48.06 1.35
C ARG A 675 -115.60 47.60 1.84
N LEU A 676 -115.75 46.33 2.23
CA LEU A 676 -117.03 45.77 2.71
C LEU A 676 -117.50 46.43 4.01
N LEU A 677 -116.55 46.80 4.88
CA LEU A 677 -116.82 47.46 6.15
C LEU A 677 -116.79 48.99 6.04
N GLU A 678 -116.56 49.55 4.85
CA GLU A 678 -116.44 50.99 4.58
C GLU A 678 -115.34 51.67 5.43
N ILE A 679 -114.25 50.95 5.70
CA ILE A 679 -113.09 51.45 6.44
C ILE A 679 -112.13 52.15 5.47
N GLY A 680 -112.05 53.48 5.57
CA GLY A 680 -111.14 54.28 4.72
C GLY A 680 -109.67 54.31 5.19
N ASP A 681 -109.40 54.04 6.47
CA ASP A 681 -108.06 53.98 7.04
C ASP A 681 -107.99 52.87 8.09
N ILE A 682 -107.37 51.75 7.73
CA ILE A 682 -107.27 50.57 8.57
C ILE A 682 -106.37 50.79 9.80
N ASN A 683 -105.41 51.72 9.73
CA ASN A 683 -104.45 51.95 10.81
C ASN A 683 -105.12 52.41 12.11
N ARG A 684 -106.31 53.01 12.03
CA ARG A 684 -107.11 53.39 13.20
C ARG A 684 -107.60 52.20 14.03
N TYR A 685 -107.61 51.01 13.44
CA TYR A 685 -108.16 49.79 14.01
C TYR A 685 -107.08 48.71 14.25
N LEU A 686 -105.91 48.84 13.62
CA LEU A 686 -104.79 47.93 13.86
C LEU A 686 -104.35 47.96 15.33
N ASN A 687 -103.98 46.80 15.86
CA ASN A 687 -103.55 46.55 17.24
C ASN A 687 -104.56 46.98 18.32
N ARG A 688 -105.85 47.08 17.97
CA ARG A 688 -106.95 47.33 18.91
C ARG A 688 -107.90 46.15 18.98
N CYS A 689 -108.52 45.95 20.13
CA CYS A 689 -109.43 44.82 20.36
C CYS A 689 -110.61 44.89 19.38
N TRP A 690 -110.66 43.94 18.45
CA TRP A 690 -111.63 43.95 17.37
C TRP A 690 -113.07 43.78 17.89
N ILE A 691 -113.23 43.14 19.05
CA ILE A 691 -114.53 42.88 19.69
C ILE A 691 -115.22 44.19 20.07
N GLU A 692 -114.47 45.21 20.51
CA GLU A 692 -115.03 46.49 20.98
C GLU A 692 -115.75 47.27 19.86
N PHE A 693 -115.38 47.05 18.61
CA PHE A 693 -116.02 47.69 17.46
C PHE A 693 -117.35 47.05 17.07
N TRP A 694 -117.73 45.91 17.67
CA TRP A 694 -119.05 45.31 17.47
C TRP A 694 -120.10 45.98 18.36
N LYS A 695 -121.37 45.95 17.93
CA LYS A 695 -122.49 46.43 18.74
C LYS A 695 -122.54 45.69 20.09
N PRO A 696 -122.87 46.35 21.20
CA PRO A 696 -122.91 45.71 22.53
C PRO A 696 -123.73 44.41 22.58
N GLU A 697 -124.82 44.34 21.80
CA GLU A 697 -125.69 43.15 21.68
C GLU A 697 -124.98 41.94 21.04
N ASP A 698 -124.00 42.17 20.17
CA ASP A 698 -123.28 41.13 19.42
C ASP A 698 -121.90 40.79 20.04
N GLN A 699 -121.33 41.66 20.88
CA GLN A 699 -120.03 41.44 21.52
C GLN A 699 -119.92 40.10 22.27
N PRO A 700 -120.93 39.63 23.04
CA PRO A 700 -120.85 38.34 23.71
C PRO A 700 -120.71 37.16 22.73
N ARG A 701 -121.37 37.25 21.57
CA ARG A 701 -121.34 36.21 20.52
C ARG A 701 -119.99 36.18 19.80
N VAL A 702 -119.43 37.35 19.53
CA VAL A 702 -118.08 37.48 18.93
C VAL A 702 -117.02 37.00 19.91
N ARG A 703 -117.15 37.34 21.20
CA ARG A 703 -116.24 36.89 22.27
C ARG A 703 -116.25 35.37 22.40
N ALA A 704 -117.43 34.74 22.42
CA ALA A 704 -117.55 33.29 22.44
C ALA A 704 -116.92 32.63 21.20
N ALA A 705 -117.06 33.22 20.02
CA ALA A 705 -116.41 32.72 18.80
C ALA A 705 -114.87 32.85 18.87
N VAL A 706 -114.37 33.97 19.41
CA VAL A 706 -112.93 34.17 19.62
C VAL A 706 -112.39 33.19 20.67
N GLU A 707 -113.08 32.96 21.78
CA GLU A 707 -112.68 31.99 22.80
C GLU A 707 -112.66 30.56 22.27
N ALA A 708 -113.67 30.16 21.48
CA ALA A 708 -113.70 28.86 20.82
C ALA A 708 -112.51 28.67 19.86
N ALA A 709 -112.14 29.74 19.14
CA ALA A 709 -110.97 29.71 18.26
C ALA A 709 -109.65 29.75 19.05
N ARG A 710 -109.59 30.45 20.19
CA ARG A 710 -108.43 30.46 21.12
C ARG A 710 -108.17 29.09 21.73
N ALA A 711 -109.22 28.29 21.93
CA ALA A 711 -109.13 26.91 22.38
C ALA A 711 -108.71 25.92 21.26
N GLY A 712 -108.38 26.40 20.06
CA GLY A 712 -107.95 25.58 18.91
C GLY A 712 -109.10 25.10 18.02
N GLY A 713 -110.34 25.54 18.25
CA GLY A 713 -111.51 25.24 17.42
C GLY A 713 -111.76 26.27 16.32
N VAL A 714 -112.90 26.14 15.63
CA VAL A 714 -113.41 27.18 14.70
C VAL A 714 -114.58 27.90 15.37
N GLY A 715 -114.44 29.21 15.53
CA GLY A 715 -115.48 30.08 16.08
C GLY A 715 -116.48 30.51 15.02
N TRP A 716 -117.77 30.36 15.31
CA TRP A 716 -118.85 30.73 14.40
C TRP A 716 -119.81 31.69 15.07
N PHE A 717 -120.14 32.76 14.36
CA PHE A 717 -121.21 33.65 14.78
C PHE A 717 -121.89 34.28 13.56
N ALA A 718 -123.15 34.65 13.71
CA ALA A 718 -123.94 35.30 12.67
C ALA A 718 -124.39 36.68 13.16
N SER A 719 -123.63 37.71 12.78
CA SER A 719 -124.01 39.11 12.91
C SER A 719 -123.39 39.91 11.77
N CYS A 720 -124.05 40.99 11.36
CA CYS A 720 -123.62 41.86 10.28
C CYS A 720 -123.22 43.23 10.84
N PRO A 721 -121.92 43.59 10.83
CA PRO A 721 -121.45 44.87 11.38
C PRO A 721 -121.93 46.08 10.54
N SER A 722 -122.23 45.88 9.25
CA SER A 722 -122.51 46.96 8.30
C SER A 722 -123.88 47.66 8.47
N HIS A 723 -124.80 47.14 9.28
CA HIS A 723 -126.13 47.77 9.47
C HIS A 723 -126.18 48.90 10.52
N GLY A 724 -125.04 49.45 10.95
CA GLY A 724 -125.11 50.64 11.80
C GLY A 724 -123.82 51.20 12.39
N ILE A 725 -122.64 50.62 12.11
CA ILE A 725 -121.39 51.07 12.76
C ILE A 725 -120.79 52.32 12.08
N PHE A 726 -121.05 52.55 10.78
CA PHE A 726 -120.38 53.63 10.02
C PHE A 726 -121.30 54.66 9.33
N ARG A 727 -122.64 54.62 9.54
CA ARG A 727 -123.56 55.60 8.90
C ARG A 727 -123.67 56.93 9.66
N ARG A 728 -123.06 58.00 9.14
CA ARG A 728 -123.50 59.39 9.40
C ARG A 728 -124.58 59.81 8.38
N ARG A 729 -125.76 60.18 8.90
CA ARG A 729 -126.91 60.97 8.38
C ARG A 729 -127.28 60.97 6.87
N ASN A 730 -128.60 60.78 6.65
CA ASN A 730 -129.46 61.15 5.50
C ASN A 730 -129.45 60.30 4.22
N ARG A 731 -130.35 59.31 4.15
CA ARG A 731 -131.29 59.03 3.01
C ARG A 731 -132.28 57.88 3.35
N PRO A 732 -133.50 57.85 2.78
CA PRO A 732 -134.60 57.04 3.29
C PRO A 732 -134.52 55.55 2.90
N ARG A 733 -135.16 54.72 3.73
CA ARG A 733 -135.18 53.25 3.70
C ARG A 733 -135.69 52.69 2.34
N ARG A 734 -134.84 51.91 1.66
CA ARG A 734 -135.28 50.89 0.69
C ARG A 734 -135.12 49.52 1.33
N LYS A 735 -136.22 48.76 1.46
CA LYS A 735 -136.23 47.37 1.94
C LYS A 735 -135.47 46.49 0.94
N SER A 736 -134.31 45.95 1.31
CA SER A 736 -133.70 44.80 0.64
C SER A 736 -133.81 43.57 1.54
N ARG A 737 -134.27 42.45 0.97
CA ARG A 737 -134.43 41.14 1.61
C ARG A 737 -133.14 40.72 2.34
N SER A 738 -133.30 40.22 3.56
CA SER A 738 -132.23 39.59 4.34
C SER A 738 -131.72 38.34 3.63
N SER A 739 -130.47 38.37 3.16
CA SER A 739 -129.72 37.12 2.92
C SER A 739 -128.85 36.88 4.16
N THR A 740 -129.11 35.79 4.86
CA THR A 740 -128.28 35.31 5.96
C THR A 740 -126.95 34.85 5.37
N ARG A 741 -125.86 35.60 5.59
CA ARG A 741 -124.49 35.17 5.30
C ARG A 741 -123.78 34.84 6.62
N ASN A 742 -123.17 33.67 6.68
CA ASN A 742 -122.44 33.17 7.86
C ASN A 742 -121.01 33.72 7.90
N TRP A 743 -120.49 34.01 9.09
CA TRP A 743 -119.13 34.54 9.29
C TRP A 743 -118.27 33.54 10.08
N LYS A 744 -117.03 33.31 9.62
CA LYS A 744 -116.03 32.46 10.28
C LYS A 744 -114.95 33.31 10.94
N ILE A 745 -114.53 32.96 12.15
CA ILE A 745 -113.29 33.43 12.77
C ILE A 745 -112.42 32.20 13.04
N ALA A 746 -111.17 32.23 12.56
CA ALA A 746 -110.15 31.23 12.87
C ALA A 746 -108.86 31.95 13.29
N PHE A 747 -108.18 31.40 14.28
CA PHE A 747 -106.83 31.85 14.66
C PHE A 747 -105.78 30.99 13.97
N ALA A 748 -104.70 31.61 13.52
CA ALA A 748 -103.52 30.90 13.06
C ALA A 748 -102.81 30.30 14.29
N SER A 749 -102.78 28.97 14.39
CA SER A 749 -101.94 28.26 15.34
C SER A 749 -100.47 28.32 14.89
N ALA A 750 -99.57 28.68 15.81
CA ALA A 750 -98.13 28.63 15.60
C ALA A 750 -97.69 27.23 15.09
N PRO A 751 -96.69 27.14 14.18
CA PRO A 751 -96.23 25.88 13.66
C PRO A 751 -95.69 25.00 14.80
N PRO A 752 -96.01 23.69 14.84
CA PRO A 752 -95.42 22.79 15.81
C PRO A 752 -93.90 22.76 15.62
N SER A 753 -93.18 22.98 16.72
CA SER A 753 -91.73 22.81 16.83
C SER A 753 -91.31 21.48 16.20
N LEU A 754 -90.39 21.56 15.23
CA LEU A 754 -89.69 20.42 14.63
C LEU A 754 -89.14 19.51 15.73
N ARG A 755 -89.81 18.37 15.95
CA ARG A 755 -89.23 17.25 16.69
C ARG A 755 -88.07 16.69 15.87
N LYS A 756 -86.94 16.50 16.54
CA LYS A 756 -85.70 15.88 16.05
C LYS A 756 -85.99 14.56 15.31
N PRO A 757 -85.30 14.25 14.20
CA PRO A 757 -85.39 12.95 13.57
C PRO A 757 -84.55 11.92 14.34
N THR A 758 -85.17 10.83 14.78
CA THR A 758 -84.48 9.57 15.10
C THR A 758 -84.35 8.72 13.83
N PRO A 759 -83.28 7.91 13.71
CA PRO A 759 -82.74 7.44 12.43
C PRO A 759 -83.52 6.25 11.84
N ILE A 760 -83.60 6.21 10.51
CA ILE A 760 -84.12 5.07 9.73
C ILE A 760 -82.94 4.16 9.33
N CYS A 761 -83.01 2.90 9.75
CA CYS A 761 -82.17 1.80 9.29
C CYS A 761 -82.44 1.45 7.82
N GLY A 762 -81.38 0.97 7.14
CA GLY A 762 -81.33 0.73 5.69
C GLY A 762 -82.10 -0.49 5.16
N PRO A 763 -81.99 -0.75 3.84
CA PRO A 763 -82.76 -1.78 3.15
C PRO A 763 -81.93 -3.07 2.99
N ASN A 764 -82.55 -4.23 3.27
CA ASN A 764 -82.42 -5.48 2.50
C ASN A 764 -83.09 -6.64 3.24
N ALA A 765 -84.14 -7.22 2.64
CA ALA A 765 -84.35 -8.67 2.60
C ALA A 765 -85.59 -9.00 1.75
N LEU A 766 -85.35 -9.73 0.65
CA LEU A 766 -86.33 -10.47 -0.12
C LEU A 766 -86.78 -11.72 0.64
N SER A 767 -88.08 -12.01 0.69
CA SER A 767 -88.66 -13.36 0.46
C SER A 767 -90.21 -13.32 0.53
N PRO A 768 -90.93 -14.33 -0.03
CA PRO A 768 -92.29 -14.13 -0.55
C PRO A 768 -93.42 -14.92 0.15
N ARG A 769 -94.67 -14.55 -0.22
CA ARG A 769 -95.94 -15.36 -0.25
C ARG A 769 -96.74 -15.54 1.08
N PRO A 770 -98.03 -15.98 1.05
CA PRO A 770 -99.22 -15.16 0.78
C PRO A 770 -100.38 -15.43 1.80
N SER A 771 -101.55 -14.79 1.63
CA SER A 771 -102.91 -15.09 2.17
C SER A 771 -103.57 -13.82 2.74
N THR A 772 -104.87 -13.53 2.72
CA THR A 772 -106.09 -14.10 2.14
C THR A 772 -107.20 -13.02 2.28
N ARG A 773 -108.16 -13.04 1.33
CA ARG A 773 -109.61 -12.72 1.48
C ARG A 773 -110.11 -11.31 1.95
N ARG A 774 -110.79 -10.68 0.98
CA ARG A 774 -112.23 -10.23 0.96
C ARG A 774 -112.78 -9.33 2.09
N ARG A 775 -113.21 -8.11 1.70
CA ARG A 775 -114.61 -7.57 1.61
C ARG A 775 -114.55 -6.03 1.54
N ARG A 776 -114.96 -5.40 0.44
CA ARG A 776 -116.27 -4.80 0.11
C ARG A 776 -116.69 -3.57 0.94
N ASN A 777 -116.77 -2.44 0.22
CA ASN A 777 -117.72 -1.32 0.26
C ASN A 777 -117.98 -0.57 1.58
N SER A 778 -117.70 0.74 1.56
CA SER A 778 -118.73 1.78 1.75
C SER A 778 -118.19 3.17 1.41
N SER A 779 -118.79 3.80 0.41
CA SER A 779 -118.65 5.23 0.11
C SER A 779 -119.47 6.06 1.11
N PRO A 780 -118.97 7.20 1.63
CA PRO A 780 -119.81 8.18 2.32
C PRO A 780 -120.37 9.25 1.34
N PRO A 781 -121.47 9.93 1.71
CA PRO A 781 -122.30 10.73 0.79
C PRO A 781 -121.74 12.12 0.46
N MET A 782 -122.14 12.58 -0.72
CA MET A 782 -121.95 13.93 -1.27
C MET A 782 -122.67 14.99 -0.40
N PHE A 783 -121.93 15.92 0.21
CA PHE A 783 -122.47 17.15 0.81
C PHE A 783 -122.34 18.33 -0.17
N PRO A 784 -123.29 19.29 -0.19
CA PRO A 784 -123.29 20.41 -1.14
C PRO A 784 -122.20 21.44 -0.82
N LYS A 785 -121.59 21.96 -1.91
CA LYS A 785 -120.51 22.95 -1.94
C LYS A 785 -120.67 24.04 -0.87
N THR A 786 -119.72 24.11 0.06
CA THR A 786 -119.57 25.23 1.00
C THR A 786 -118.09 25.60 1.14
N SER A 787 -117.81 26.89 0.87
CA SER A 787 -116.68 27.73 1.24
C SER A 787 -115.39 27.05 1.69
N LEU A 788 -114.40 27.05 0.78
CA LEU A 788 -113.01 26.68 1.05
C LEU A 788 -112.46 27.57 2.18
N MET A 789 -111.90 26.92 3.20
CA MET A 789 -111.22 27.53 4.33
C MET A 789 -109.75 27.17 4.14
N VAL A 790 -108.91 28.17 3.91
CA VAL A 790 -107.45 27.99 3.86
C VAL A 790 -106.94 28.34 5.26
N CYS A 791 -106.35 27.35 5.93
CA CYS A 791 -105.62 27.49 7.19
C CYS A 791 -104.26 28.14 6.96
#